data_AF-A0A0C3J9P7-F1
#
_entry.id   AF-A0A0C3J9P7-F1
#
_cell.length_a   1.000
_cell.length_b   1.000
_cell.length_c   1.000
_cell.angle_alpha   90.00
_cell.angle_beta   90.00
_cell.angle_gamma   90.00
#
_symmetry.space_group_name_H-M   'P 1'
#
loop_
_entity.id
_entity.type
_entity.pdbx_description
1 polymer ?
#
loop_
_entity_poly.entity_id
_entity_poly.type
_entity_poly.pdbx_seq_one_letter_code
_entity_poly.pdbx_strand_id
1 'polypeptide(L)'
;MPSALASQLAASASLNASLLQDRSKKRQTESYLFTGRDAASHDVDSVHAIAASAFSHLCTLSPIFLSQTVKYGPDGSPINVDFEQTLFSDAAKNMDRTLQTKEVTTNLDRTINAFLVLLGPWLMEAPTSKVLEWLVRRFRINEFNVDAVLALFLPYHESPHFVKMLSILHIPPTSCFSFLLAFKSAAKPLSRSALVKEMVSGVEVARFTAELLPTAVKCSYSHRTLLAFNTATMHDYISSVPRLDDGMLAFILPASLTPLETTPRDVNIVLGSFVLLCVLSQKVNLKPAALVAIISMMVTQVCKVQEKNGVSTTQFIKAAIVVCSPQDELPEFPLSASRGCSKMPGLSDELPNALKIAGAEKFVVPLLRSLQSQLHEPQVSSLFSAVINSTDVPVTVTKAIAALLVRLATSDGNAGSTEAIASAARSLLALVHQRNFELLRGVAEDVVADCISPSDDSKSDAQKQRKKRTNNLLASFSLSHPLAQSTNVNEVVVASADMSKDVRIDAVHRLYAMLREAQSEGAFSSSDMAITLRSLTLPLQASIQSALLGRVYDPHHGVLQALYASADLFLSTVTLSTTPKKLLDVIVSQLLLTPARSVLHAHTEFLAGPFTKAYPEVLDSVQQDALFPFLLASKAKFKTSSGVWGAINKSGGFQTGWLKGCIDVWNRLSLLDEGCEKEDTDEFSEKICEVNVGVVGIIAGKFQNILASSDLEKDTEHLLSKLEDTMPHGRALAYLVCHELLVRSSGDRQIILAIRILRAMRLSTLDDIDDALKESSLQE
;
A
#
# COMPACT_ATOMS: atom_id res chain seq x y z
N MET A 1 -36.14 16.92 -47.52
CA MET A 1 -36.87 15.81 -46.88
C MET A 1 -36.95 14.66 -47.88
N PRO A 2 -36.32 13.50 -47.66
CA PRO A 2 -36.58 12.32 -48.46
C PRO A 2 -38.06 11.90 -48.28
N SER A 3 -38.72 11.41 -49.34
CA SER A 3 -40.12 10.98 -49.26
C SER A 3 -40.26 9.74 -48.37
N ALA A 4 -41.46 9.50 -47.80
CA ALA A 4 -41.73 8.32 -46.97
C ALA A 4 -41.41 6.99 -47.71
N LEU A 5 -41.63 6.98 -49.03
CA LEU A 5 -41.24 5.87 -49.90
C LEU A 5 -39.72 5.71 -50.00
N ALA A 6 -38.97 6.82 -50.11
CA ALA A 6 -37.50 6.77 -50.13
C ALA A 6 -36.92 6.25 -48.81
N SER A 7 -37.51 6.60 -47.66
CA SER A 7 -37.11 6.01 -46.37
C SER A 7 -37.47 4.53 -46.26
N GLN A 8 -38.63 4.10 -46.77
CA GLN A 8 -39.02 2.68 -46.78
C GLN A 8 -38.11 1.85 -47.70
N LEU A 9 -37.80 2.35 -48.89
CA LEU A 9 -36.88 1.71 -49.83
C LEU A 9 -35.45 1.64 -49.31
N ALA A 10 -34.98 2.68 -48.61
CA ALA A 10 -33.67 2.66 -47.97
C ALA A 10 -33.60 1.65 -46.81
N ALA A 11 -34.68 1.52 -46.04
CA ALA A 11 -34.77 0.54 -44.95
C ALA A 11 -34.90 -0.92 -45.46
N SER A 12 -35.50 -1.12 -46.64
CA SER A 12 -35.66 -2.45 -47.27
C SER A 12 -34.57 -2.78 -48.29
N ALA A 13 -33.59 -1.90 -48.50
CA ALA A 13 -32.54 -2.10 -49.49
C ALA A 13 -31.64 -3.28 -49.08
N SER A 14 -31.58 -4.29 -49.95
CA SER A 14 -30.67 -5.42 -49.81
C SER A 14 -29.20 -4.97 -49.83
N LEU A 15 -28.34 -5.57 -49.02
CA LEU A 15 -26.88 -5.39 -49.07
C LEU A 15 -26.29 -5.73 -50.45
N ASN A 16 -27.00 -6.52 -51.26
CA ASN A 16 -26.62 -6.86 -52.62
C ASN A 16 -27.15 -5.87 -53.68
N ALA A 17 -27.94 -4.86 -53.29
CA ALA A 17 -28.45 -3.86 -54.23
C ALA A 17 -27.31 -3.04 -54.89
N SER A 18 -26.16 -2.91 -54.21
CA SER A 18 -24.95 -2.27 -54.75
C SER A 18 -24.30 -3.07 -55.89
N LEU A 19 -24.46 -4.40 -55.91
CA LEU A 19 -23.92 -5.29 -56.94
C LEU A 19 -24.72 -5.23 -58.25
N LEU A 20 -25.97 -4.77 -58.18
CA LEU A 20 -26.89 -4.61 -59.31
C LEU A 20 -26.76 -3.23 -59.98
N GLN A 21 -25.90 -2.35 -59.48
CA GLN A 21 -25.64 -1.04 -60.08
C GLN A 21 -24.77 -1.16 -61.34
N ASP A 22 -24.98 -0.24 -62.27
CA ASP A 22 -24.35 -0.21 -63.59
C ASP A 22 -22.80 -0.28 -63.53
N ARG A 23 -22.16 -0.99 -64.46
CA ARG A 23 -20.69 -1.25 -64.42
C ARG A 23 -19.84 0.04 -64.37
N SER A 24 -20.35 1.14 -64.91
CA SER A 24 -19.74 2.48 -64.88
C SER A 24 -19.75 3.15 -63.50
N LYS A 25 -20.58 2.66 -62.56
CA LYS A 25 -20.71 3.13 -61.18
C LYS A 25 -20.29 2.08 -60.15
N LYS A 26 -19.54 1.04 -60.56
CA LYS A 26 -19.05 0.02 -59.63
C LYS A 26 -18.27 0.69 -58.50
N ARG A 27 -18.71 0.47 -57.26
CA ARG A 27 -17.93 0.85 -56.07
C ARG A 27 -16.55 0.22 -56.16
N GLN A 28 -15.54 0.97 -55.71
CA GLN A 28 -14.17 0.46 -55.61
C GLN A 28 -14.16 -0.84 -54.80
N THR A 29 -13.33 -1.78 -55.22
CA THR A 29 -13.14 -3.03 -54.50
C THR A 29 -12.66 -2.74 -53.08
N GLU A 30 -13.46 -3.10 -52.10
CA GLU A 30 -13.07 -2.97 -50.70
C GLU A 30 -12.02 -4.01 -50.35
N SER A 31 -10.94 -3.55 -49.75
CA SER A 31 -9.76 -4.34 -49.42
C SER A 31 -9.16 -3.80 -48.14
N TYR A 32 -8.78 -4.72 -47.25
CA TYR A 32 -8.05 -4.42 -46.03
C TYR A 32 -6.54 -4.35 -46.28
N LEU A 33 -5.98 -4.99 -47.30
CA LEU A 33 -4.55 -4.95 -47.61
C LEU A 33 -4.19 -3.95 -48.69
N PHE A 34 -4.94 -3.92 -49.78
CA PHE A 34 -4.57 -3.21 -51.00
C PHE A 34 -5.35 -1.90 -51.15
N THR A 35 -4.79 -0.97 -51.92
CA THR A 35 -5.51 0.27 -52.26
C THR A 35 -6.57 -0.02 -53.33
N GLY A 36 -7.62 0.80 -53.45
CA GLY A 36 -8.76 0.46 -54.33
C GLY A 36 -8.41 0.15 -55.79
N ARG A 37 -7.34 0.73 -56.34
CA ARG A 37 -6.88 0.45 -57.72
C ARG A 37 -6.07 -0.85 -57.80
N ASP A 38 -5.22 -1.12 -56.80
CA ASP A 38 -4.42 -2.35 -56.71
C ASP A 38 -5.28 -3.56 -56.33
N ALA A 39 -6.27 -3.37 -55.46
CA ALA A 39 -7.20 -4.39 -54.99
C ALA A 39 -8.02 -5.01 -56.13
N ALA A 40 -8.33 -4.22 -57.17
CA ALA A 40 -9.03 -4.69 -58.35
C ALA A 40 -8.16 -5.60 -59.25
N SER A 41 -6.83 -5.51 -59.12
CA SER A 41 -5.87 -6.32 -59.90
C SER A 41 -5.68 -7.73 -59.32
N HIS A 42 -5.95 -7.91 -58.03
CA HIS A 42 -5.85 -9.20 -57.35
C HIS A 42 -7.17 -9.96 -57.42
N ASP A 43 -7.15 -11.09 -58.13
CA ASP A 43 -8.26 -12.04 -58.22
C ASP A 43 -8.40 -12.87 -56.92
N VAL A 44 -9.52 -13.58 -56.82
CA VAL A 44 -9.87 -14.37 -55.64
C VAL A 44 -8.86 -15.50 -55.41
N ASP A 45 -8.35 -16.11 -56.49
CA ASP A 45 -7.34 -17.17 -56.43
C ASP A 45 -6.02 -16.66 -55.83
N SER A 46 -5.53 -15.49 -56.27
CA SER A 46 -4.31 -14.90 -55.70
C SER A 46 -4.48 -14.55 -54.22
N VAL A 47 -5.63 -13.96 -53.84
CA VAL A 47 -5.91 -13.61 -52.44
C VAL A 47 -6.01 -14.87 -51.57
N HIS A 48 -6.67 -15.92 -52.08
CA HIS A 48 -6.77 -17.22 -51.40
C HIS A 48 -5.40 -17.84 -51.15
N ALA A 49 -4.53 -17.89 -52.18
CA ALA A 49 -3.18 -18.46 -52.04
C ALA A 49 -2.33 -17.72 -50.99
N ILE A 50 -2.39 -16.38 -50.98
CA ILE A 50 -1.70 -15.55 -49.99
C ILE A 50 -2.25 -15.81 -48.57
N ALA A 51 -3.56 -15.95 -48.44
CA ALA A 51 -4.21 -16.18 -47.16
C ALA A 51 -3.99 -17.61 -46.62
N ALA A 52 -3.99 -18.64 -47.48
CA ALA A 52 -3.68 -20.01 -47.09
C ALA A 52 -2.25 -20.11 -46.54
N SER A 53 -1.26 -19.53 -47.24
CA SER A 53 0.12 -19.46 -46.74
C SER A 53 0.21 -18.69 -45.41
N ALA A 54 -0.51 -17.58 -45.29
CA ALA A 54 -0.54 -16.80 -44.05
C ALA A 54 -1.22 -17.53 -42.89
N PHE A 55 -2.28 -18.29 -43.15
CA PHE A 55 -2.93 -19.13 -42.15
C PHE A 55 -1.99 -20.24 -41.67
N SER A 56 -1.26 -20.91 -42.58
CA SER A 56 -0.23 -21.88 -42.18
C SER A 56 0.83 -21.24 -41.28
N HIS A 57 1.23 -19.99 -41.54
CA HIS A 57 2.14 -19.25 -40.66
C HIS A 57 1.50 -18.91 -39.30
N LEU A 58 0.21 -18.57 -39.23
CA LEU A 58 -0.46 -18.36 -37.94
C LEU A 58 -0.54 -19.66 -37.13
N CYS A 59 -0.76 -20.79 -37.78
CA CYS A 59 -0.75 -22.12 -37.14
C CYS A 59 0.62 -22.46 -36.54
N THR A 60 1.72 -21.98 -37.13
CA THR A 60 3.06 -22.16 -36.53
C THR A 60 3.30 -21.23 -35.33
N LEU A 61 2.69 -20.03 -35.33
CA LEU A 61 2.75 -19.11 -34.18
C LEU A 61 1.89 -19.56 -33.00
N SER A 62 0.72 -20.14 -33.27
CA SER A 62 -0.17 -20.63 -32.22
C SER A 62 -0.92 -21.89 -32.65
N PRO A 63 -0.80 -23.01 -31.91
CA PRO A 63 -1.52 -24.24 -32.24
C PRO A 63 -3.04 -24.13 -32.02
N ILE A 64 -3.53 -23.03 -31.41
CA ILE A 64 -4.97 -22.84 -31.18
C ILE A 64 -5.77 -22.76 -32.49
N PHE A 65 -5.14 -22.32 -33.58
CA PHE A 65 -5.75 -22.27 -34.91
C PHE A 65 -5.94 -23.67 -35.54
N LEU A 66 -5.27 -24.70 -35.02
CA LEU A 66 -5.44 -26.10 -35.41
C LEU A 66 -6.40 -26.86 -34.49
N SER A 67 -6.93 -26.21 -33.44
CA SER A 67 -7.84 -26.86 -32.50
C SER A 67 -9.18 -27.19 -33.18
N GLN A 68 -9.68 -28.41 -32.96
CA GLN A 68 -11.01 -28.82 -33.45
C GLN A 68 -12.16 -28.31 -32.57
N THR A 69 -11.83 -27.83 -31.37
CA THR A 69 -12.81 -27.29 -30.43
C THR A 69 -12.30 -25.98 -29.83
N VAL A 70 -13.10 -24.94 -29.90
CA VAL A 70 -12.80 -23.61 -29.34
C VAL A 70 -13.99 -23.14 -28.51
N LYS A 71 -13.75 -22.42 -27.42
CA LYS A 71 -14.82 -21.79 -26.65
C LYS A 71 -15.20 -20.45 -27.28
N TYR A 72 -16.48 -20.26 -27.54
CA TYR A 72 -16.99 -19.00 -28.10
C TYR A 72 -18.42 -18.73 -27.62
N GLY A 73 -18.78 -17.45 -27.54
CA GLY A 73 -20.09 -16.98 -27.11
C GLY A 73 -20.13 -16.54 -25.64
N PRO A 74 -21.25 -15.93 -25.20
CA PRO A 74 -21.39 -15.36 -23.86
C PRO A 74 -21.28 -16.41 -22.75
N ASP A 75 -21.72 -17.64 -23.03
CA ASP A 75 -21.73 -18.76 -22.08
C ASP A 75 -20.40 -19.53 -22.06
N GLY A 76 -19.46 -19.21 -22.96
CA GLY A 76 -18.19 -19.93 -23.08
C GLY A 76 -18.33 -21.37 -23.57
N SER A 77 -19.44 -21.68 -24.25
CA SER A 77 -19.73 -23.02 -24.78
C SER A 77 -18.67 -23.45 -25.81
N PRO A 78 -18.19 -24.71 -25.77
CA PRO A 78 -17.32 -25.23 -26.80
C PRO A 78 -18.09 -25.37 -28.12
N ILE A 79 -17.47 -24.95 -29.20
CA ILE A 79 -17.94 -25.14 -30.57
C ILE A 79 -16.93 -25.98 -31.34
N ASN A 80 -17.43 -26.86 -32.20
CA ASN A 80 -16.58 -27.63 -33.11
C ASN A 80 -16.26 -26.78 -34.32
N VAL A 81 -14.98 -26.67 -34.65
CA VAL A 81 -14.49 -25.84 -35.73
C VAL A 81 -13.44 -26.61 -36.52
N ASP A 82 -13.43 -26.36 -37.83
CA ASP A 82 -12.33 -26.72 -38.71
C ASP A 82 -12.06 -25.50 -39.58
N PHE A 83 -11.16 -24.63 -39.10
CA PHE A 83 -10.90 -23.35 -39.76
C PHE A 83 -10.29 -23.55 -41.15
N GLU A 84 -9.41 -24.53 -41.31
CA GLU A 84 -8.79 -24.84 -42.59
C GLU A 84 -9.84 -25.27 -43.61
N GLN A 85 -10.67 -26.26 -43.27
CA GLN A 85 -11.70 -26.75 -44.19
C GLN A 85 -12.81 -25.72 -44.44
N THR A 86 -13.23 -24.99 -43.41
CA THR A 86 -14.38 -24.07 -43.52
C THR A 86 -14.01 -22.74 -44.16
N LEU A 87 -12.82 -22.20 -43.88
CA LEU A 87 -12.44 -20.85 -44.28
C LEU A 87 -11.36 -20.81 -45.36
N PHE A 88 -10.47 -21.80 -45.44
CA PHE A 88 -9.28 -21.76 -46.30
C PHE A 88 -9.21 -22.87 -47.35
N SER A 89 -10.22 -23.75 -47.45
CA SER A 89 -10.27 -24.79 -48.50
C SER A 89 -10.62 -24.25 -49.88
N ASP A 90 -10.38 -25.06 -50.92
CA ASP A 90 -10.86 -24.77 -52.27
C ASP A 90 -12.40 -24.69 -52.36
N ALA A 91 -13.11 -25.41 -51.49
CA ALA A 91 -14.57 -25.30 -51.40
C ALA A 91 -14.98 -23.91 -50.87
N ALA A 92 -14.29 -23.41 -49.84
CA ALA A 92 -14.52 -22.09 -49.27
C ALA A 92 -14.30 -20.97 -50.31
N LYS A 93 -13.32 -21.16 -51.21
CA LYS A 93 -13.04 -20.25 -52.33
C LYS A 93 -14.22 -20.09 -53.29
N ASN A 94 -15.00 -21.14 -53.49
CA ASN A 94 -16.16 -21.15 -54.40
C ASN A 94 -17.50 -20.86 -53.68
N MET A 95 -17.53 -20.87 -52.34
CA MET A 95 -18.77 -20.67 -51.56
C MET A 95 -19.23 -19.20 -51.55
N ASP A 96 -20.34 -18.88 -52.20
CA ASP A 96 -20.98 -17.56 -52.08
C ASP A 96 -22.01 -17.61 -50.95
N ARG A 97 -21.71 -16.89 -49.86
CA ARG A 97 -22.53 -16.80 -48.65
C ARG A 97 -23.94 -16.26 -48.94
N THR A 98 -24.11 -15.39 -49.94
CA THR A 98 -25.41 -14.78 -50.24
C THR A 98 -26.40 -15.75 -50.89
N LEU A 99 -25.89 -16.87 -51.42
CA LEU A 99 -26.67 -17.95 -52.03
C LEU A 99 -26.93 -19.12 -51.07
N GLN A 100 -26.44 -19.04 -49.83
CA GLN A 100 -26.61 -20.11 -48.83
C GLN A 100 -27.90 -19.95 -48.02
N THR A 101 -28.32 -21.03 -47.36
CA THR A 101 -29.43 -20.99 -46.41
C THR A 101 -29.05 -20.18 -45.17
N LYS A 102 -30.07 -19.70 -44.43
CA LYS A 102 -29.87 -18.97 -43.18
C LYS A 102 -29.09 -19.78 -42.14
N GLU A 103 -29.34 -21.09 -42.07
CA GLU A 103 -28.67 -21.99 -41.13
C GLU A 103 -27.16 -22.10 -41.44
N VAL A 104 -26.81 -22.34 -42.70
CA VAL A 104 -25.41 -22.41 -43.16
C VAL A 104 -24.70 -21.07 -42.90
N THR A 105 -25.38 -19.96 -43.21
CA THR A 105 -24.86 -18.61 -42.97
C THR A 105 -24.61 -18.32 -41.49
N THR A 106 -25.53 -18.73 -40.62
CA THR A 106 -25.39 -18.56 -39.16
C THR A 106 -24.25 -19.41 -38.60
N ASN A 107 -24.07 -20.62 -39.13
CA ASN A 107 -22.94 -21.46 -38.72
C ASN A 107 -21.60 -20.89 -39.21
N LEU A 108 -21.56 -20.37 -40.44
CA LEU A 108 -20.40 -19.65 -40.97
C LEU A 108 -20.06 -18.43 -40.12
N ASP A 109 -21.06 -17.63 -39.71
CA ASP A 109 -20.87 -16.50 -38.80
C ASP A 109 -20.24 -16.93 -37.48
N ARG A 110 -20.76 -18.00 -36.89
CA ARG A 110 -20.22 -18.54 -35.64
C ARG A 110 -18.75 -18.93 -35.80
N THR A 111 -18.40 -19.61 -36.89
CA THR A 111 -17.01 -20.01 -37.18
C THR A 111 -16.11 -18.79 -37.43
N ILE A 112 -16.56 -17.82 -38.22
CA ILE A 112 -15.80 -16.59 -38.50
C ILE A 112 -15.59 -15.80 -37.22
N ASN A 113 -16.63 -15.60 -36.42
CA ASN A 113 -16.51 -14.81 -35.18
C ASN A 113 -15.58 -15.48 -34.18
N ALA A 114 -15.65 -16.81 -34.05
CA ALA A 114 -14.72 -17.58 -33.23
C ALA A 114 -13.28 -17.49 -33.75
N PHE A 115 -13.08 -17.46 -35.07
CA PHE A 115 -11.77 -17.26 -35.66
C PHE A 115 -11.22 -15.85 -35.39
N LEU A 116 -12.06 -14.81 -35.56
CA LEU A 116 -11.67 -13.41 -35.37
C LEU A 116 -11.15 -13.14 -33.95
N VAL A 117 -11.81 -13.66 -32.91
CA VAL A 117 -11.34 -13.45 -31.52
C VAL A 117 -9.96 -14.06 -31.25
N LEU A 118 -9.61 -15.16 -31.94
CA LEU A 118 -8.29 -15.80 -31.82
C LEU A 118 -7.17 -15.01 -32.50
N LEU A 119 -7.51 -14.11 -33.44
CA LEU A 119 -6.54 -13.23 -34.09
C LEU A 119 -6.07 -12.08 -33.19
N GLY A 120 -6.78 -11.77 -32.10
CA GLY A 120 -6.50 -10.63 -31.22
C GLY A 120 -5.02 -10.45 -30.85
N PRO A 121 -4.36 -11.46 -30.24
CA PRO A 121 -2.94 -11.38 -29.87
C PRO A 121 -2.00 -11.09 -31.05
N TRP A 122 -2.42 -11.46 -32.26
CA TRP A 122 -1.62 -11.45 -33.48
C TRP A 122 -2.08 -10.36 -34.47
N LEU A 123 -2.97 -9.45 -34.06
CA LEU A 123 -3.63 -8.53 -35.00
C LEU A 123 -2.65 -7.66 -35.79
N MET A 124 -1.53 -7.29 -35.17
CA MET A 124 -0.48 -6.45 -35.77
C MET A 124 0.51 -7.25 -36.62
N GLU A 125 0.42 -8.58 -36.63
CA GLU A 125 1.31 -9.43 -37.43
C GLU A 125 0.92 -9.41 -38.91
N ALA A 126 1.94 -9.39 -39.78
CA ALA A 126 1.76 -9.43 -41.23
C ALA A 126 0.86 -10.59 -41.73
N PRO A 127 0.99 -11.85 -41.26
CA PRO A 127 0.10 -12.94 -41.68
C PRO A 127 -1.37 -12.67 -41.34
N THR A 128 -1.67 -12.05 -40.20
CA THR A 128 -3.05 -11.74 -39.81
C THR A 128 -3.72 -10.80 -40.80
N SER A 129 -2.99 -9.80 -41.31
CA SER A 129 -3.54 -8.87 -42.29
C SER A 129 -3.90 -9.55 -43.63
N LYS A 130 -3.12 -10.55 -44.04
CA LYS A 130 -3.40 -11.37 -45.24
C LYS A 130 -4.64 -12.24 -45.08
N VAL A 131 -4.81 -12.82 -43.89
CA VAL A 131 -6.01 -13.59 -43.58
C VAL A 131 -7.24 -12.69 -43.52
N LEU A 132 -7.15 -11.52 -42.87
CA LEU A 132 -8.26 -10.57 -42.82
C LEU A 132 -8.67 -10.07 -44.21
N GLU A 133 -7.71 -9.85 -45.12
CA GLU A 133 -8.00 -9.54 -46.52
C GLU A 133 -8.88 -10.60 -47.17
N TRP A 134 -8.52 -11.88 -46.98
CA TRP A 134 -9.33 -12.99 -47.49
C TRP A 134 -10.74 -12.99 -46.91
N LEU A 135 -10.87 -12.82 -45.59
CA LEU A 135 -12.18 -12.82 -44.94
C LEU A 135 -13.05 -11.64 -45.42
N VAL A 136 -12.46 -10.47 -45.66
CA VAL A 136 -13.15 -9.31 -46.24
C VAL A 136 -13.58 -9.61 -47.68
N ARG A 137 -12.65 -10.07 -48.53
CA ARG A 137 -12.90 -10.26 -49.97
C ARG A 137 -13.85 -11.42 -50.27
N ARG A 138 -13.79 -12.51 -49.48
CA ARG A 138 -14.59 -13.72 -49.72
C ARG A 138 -15.88 -13.75 -48.90
N PHE A 139 -15.79 -13.49 -47.60
CA PHE A 139 -16.93 -13.64 -46.68
C PHE A 139 -17.60 -12.32 -46.32
N ARG A 140 -17.05 -11.18 -46.78
CA ARG A 140 -17.61 -9.84 -46.54
C ARG A 140 -17.83 -9.57 -45.05
N ILE A 141 -16.83 -9.92 -44.22
CA ILE A 141 -16.92 -9.75 -42.76
C ILE A 141 -17.13 -8.29 -42.35
N ASN A 142 -16.70 -7.35 -43.19
CA ASN A 142 -16.90 -5.91 -43.00
C ASN A 142 -18.35 -5.46 -43.20
N GLU A 143 -19.22 -6.35 -43.68
CA GLU A 143 -20.66 -6.13 -43.86
C GLU A 143 -21.51 -7.04 -42.98
N PHE A 144 -21.15 -8.33 -42.87
CA PHE A 144 -21.97 -9.32 -42.19
C PHE A 144 -21.54 -9.60 -40.74
N ASN A 145 -20.30 -9.29 -40.38
CA ASN A 145 -19.71 -9.61 -39.07
C ASN A 145 -19.17 -8.35 -38.36
N VAL A 146 -19.83 -7.21 -38.57
CA VAL A 146 -19.37 -5.88 -38.13
C VAL A 146 -19.04 -5.85 -36.64
N ASP A 147 -19.92 -6.38 -35.78
CA ASP A 147 -19.70 -6.38 -34.33
C ASP A 147 -18.49 -7.23 -33.93
N ALA A 148 -18.28 -8.38 -34.56
CA ALA A 148 -17.11 -9.24 -34.30
C ALA A 148 -15.81 -8.59 -34.80
N VAL A 149 -15.86 -7.87 -35.93
CA VAL A 149 -14.73 -7.08 -36.40
C VAL A 149 -14.42 -5.93 -35.42
N LEU A 150 -15.45 -5.22 -34.93
CA LEU A 150 -15.25 -4.18 -33.92
C LEU A 150 -14.70 -4.76 -32.61
N ALA A 151 -15.17 -5.92 -32.16
CA ALA A 151 -14.63 -6.59 -30.97
C ALA A 151 -13.14 -6.92 -31.10
N LEU A 152 -12.69 -7.34 -32.30
CA LEU A 152 -11.28 -7.60 -32.60
C LEU A 152 -10.44 -6.32 -32.64
N PHE A 153 -10.96 -5.27 -33.28
CA PHE A 153 -10.18 -4.07 -33.61
C PHE A 153 -10.25 -2.95 -32.54
N LEU A 154 -11.29 -2.90 -31.70
CA LEU A 154 -11.42 -1.86 -30.66
C LEU A 154 -10.24 -1.82 -29.67
N PRO A 155 -9.65 -2.95 -29.20
CA PRO A 155 -8.44 -2.90 -28.38
C PRO A 155 -7.25 -2.19 -29.05
N TYR A 156 -7.30 -2.02 -30.36
CA TYR A 156 -6.29 -1.37 -31.21
C TYR A 156 -6.81 -0.06 -31.82
N HIS A 157 -7.76 0.62 -31.19
CA HIS A 157 -8.50 1.77 -31.75
C HIS A 157 -7.64 2.97 -32.20
N GLU A 158 -6.43 3.13 -31.66
CA GLU A 158 -5.48 4.20 -32.06
C GLU A 158 -4.53 3.77 -33.19
N SER A 159 -4.56 2.50 -33.58
CA SER A 159 -3.65 1.95 -34.59
C SER A 159 -4.08 2.34 -36.02
N PRO A 160 -3.13 2.39 -36.98
CA PRO A 160 -3.46 2.53 -38.39
C PRO A 160 -4.27 1.34 -38.93
N HIS A 161 -4.13 0.16 -38.33
CA HIS A 161 -4.91 -1.04 -38.67
C HIS A 161 -6.40 -0.84 -38.39
N PHE A 162 -6.76 -0.23 -37.25
CA PHE A 162 -8.14 0.13 -36.94
C PHE A 162 -8.72 1.11 -37.97
N VAL A 163 -7.99 2.19 -38.29
CA VAL A 163 -8.42 3.18 -39.29
C VAL A 163 -8.66 2.52 -40.65
N LYS A 164 -7.77 1.62 -41.07
CA LYS A 164 -7.88 0.91 -42.33
C LYS A 164 -9.11 0.01 -42.38
N MET A 165 -9.35 -0.79 -41.34
CA MET A 165 -10.56 -1.62 -41.25
C MET A 165 -11.82 -0.75 -41.18
N LEU A 166 -11.82 0.31 -40.39
CA LEU A 166 -12.96 1.24 -40.27
C LEU A 166 -13.33 1.89 -41.62
N SER A 167 -12.34 2.17 -42.47
CA SER A 167 -12.57 2.76 -43.80
C SER A 167 -13.45 1.88 -44.71
N ILE A 168 -13.48 0.56 -44.49
CA ILE A 168 -14.27 -0.41 -45.27
C ILE A 168 -15.45 -1.01 -44.49
N LEU A 169 -15.60 -0.71 -43.20
CA LEU A 169 -16.72 -1.21 -42.38
C LEU A 169 -18.05 -0.58 -42.77
N HIS A 170 -19.08 -1.40 -42.93
CA HIS A 170 -20.45 -0.96 -43.22
C HIS A 170 -21.27 -0.86 -41.93
N ILE A 171 -21.24 0.32 -41.30
CA ILE A 171 -21.98 0.60 -40.07
C ILE A 171 -23.34 1.22 -40.43
N PRO A 172 -24.47 0.58 -40.11
CA PRO A 172 -25.79 1.18 -40.31
C PRO A 172 -25.95 2.46 -39.48
N PRO A 173 -26.64 3.51 -39.99
CA PRO A 173 -26.90 4.73 -39.21
C PRO A 173 -27.70 4.49 -37.92
N THR A 174 -28.45 3.39 -37.84
CA THR A 174 -29.22 2.97 -36.66
C THR A 174 -28.39 2.22 -35.64
N SER A 175 -27.13 1.89 -35.93
CA SER A 175 -26.23 1.19 -35.01
C SER A 175 -25.76 2.14 -33.91
N CYS A 176 -25.56 1.60 -32.70
CA CYS A 176 -24.88 2.29 -31.60
C CYS A 176 -23.44 2.70 -31.95
N PHE A 177 -22.83 2.10 -32.98
CA PHE A 177 -21.50 2.46 -33.47
C PHE A 177 -21.50 3.54 -34.57
N SER A 178 -22.65 4.16 -34.86
CA SER A 178 -22.76 5.21 -35.89
C SER A 178 -21.83 6.41 -35.65
N PHE A 179 -21.41 6.68 -34.41
CA PHE A 179 -20.40 7.70 -34.09
C PHE A 179 -19.06 7.47 -34.81
N LEU A 180 -18.72 6.22 -35.13
CA LEU A 180 -17.50 5.87 -35.86
C LEU A 180 -17.51 6.38 -37.31
N LEU A 181 -18.68 6.73 -37.87
CA LEU A 181 -18.77 7.25 -39.24
C LEU A 181 -18.04 8.59 -39.39
N ALA A 182 -17.99 9.41 -38.35
CA ALA A 182 -17.21 10.65 -38.37
C ALA A 182 -15.70 10.35 -38.51
N PHE A 183 -15.20 9.40 -37.72
CA PHE A 183 -13.79 8.96 -37.77
C PHE A 183 -13.46 8.26 -39.09
N LYS A 184 -14.41 7.46 -39.61
CA LYS A 184 -14.33 6.84 -40.94
C LYS A 184 -14.15 7.90 -42.04
N SER A 185 -14.99 8.94 -42.05
CA SER A 185 -14.93 9.99 -43.06
C SER A 185 -13.65 10.85 -42.97
N ALA A 186 -13.17 11.08 -41.75
CA ALA A 186 -11.96 11.86 -41.50
C ALA A 186 -10.66 11.06 -41.68
N ALA A 187 -10.74 9.73 -41.80
CA ALA A 187 -9.60 8.82 -41.80
C ALA A 187 -8.65 9.05 -40.60
N LYS A 188 -9.22 9.29 -39.41
CA LYS A 188 -8.47 9.55 -38.17
C LYS A 188 -8.64 8.40 -37.18
N PRO A 189 -7.61 8.11 -36.37
CA PRO A 189 -7.74 7.15 -35.27
C PRO A 189 -8.78 7.63 -34.26
N LEU A 190 -9.45 6.68 -33.62
CA LEU A 190 -10.36 6.95 -32.51
C LEU A 190 -9.51 7.11 -31.24
N SER A 191 -9.47 8.29 -30.62
CA SER A 191 -8.79 8.47 -29.33
C SER A 191 -9.60 7.84 -28.18
N ARG A 192 -8.93 7.36 -27.12
CA ARG A 192 -9.63 6.79 -25.94
C ARG A 192 -10.64 7.75 -25.31
N SER A 193 -10.30 9.03 -25.20
CA SER A 193 -11.20 10.06 -24.65
C SER A 193 -12.49 10.24 -25.46
N ALA A 194 -12.38 10.18 -26.79
CA ALA A 194 -13.55 10.20 -27.67
C ALA A 194 -14.41 8.95 -27.51
N LEU A 195 -13.82 7.75 -27.43
CA LEU A 195 -14.56 6.51 -27.15
C LEU A 195 -15.31 6.59 -25.82
N VAL A 196 -14.63 7.05 -24.75
CA VAL A 196 -15.24 7.20 -23.42
C VAL A 196 -16.40 8.21 -23.45
N LYS A 197 -16.26 9.33 -24.18
CA LYS A 197 -17.35 10.30 -24.35
C LYS A 197 -18.59 9.67 -24.99
N GLU A 198 -18.40 8.81 -26.00
CA GLU A 198 -19.49 8.08 -26.65
C GLU A 198 -20.07 7.00 -25.73
N MET A 199 -19.26 6.31 -24.92
CA MET A 199 -19.74 5.38 -23.89
C MET A 199 -20.61 6.07 -22.83
N VAL A 200 -20.26 7.29 -22.41
CA VAL A 200 -21.07 8.10 -21.48
C VAL A 200 -22.42 8.47 -22.12
N SER A 201 -22.42 8.75 -23.42
CA SER A 201 -23.63 9.15 -24.15
C SER A 201 -24.51 7.96 -24.55
N GLY A 202 -23.91 6.81 -24.84
CA GLY A 202 -24.57 5.61 -25.35
C GLY A 202 -24.25 4.36 -24.54
N VAL A 203 -25.20 3.92 -23.71
CA VAL A 203 -25.06 2.75 -22.82
C VAL A 203 -24.73 1.46 -23.56
N GLU A 204 -25.20 1.30 -24.80
CA GLU A 204 -24.91 0.10 -25.61
C GLU A 204 -23.43 -0.02 -25.96
N VAL A 205 -22.76 1.09 -26.27
CA VAL A 205 -21.32 1.12 -26.54
C VAL A 205 -20.53 0.79 -25.28
N ALA A 206 -20.97 1.31 -24.13
CA ALA A 206 -20.37 1.00 -22.84
C ALA A 206 -20.52 -0.49 -22.49
N ARG A 207 -21.72 -1.06 -22.68
CA ARG A 207 -22.00 -2.49 -22.45
C ARG A 207 -21.14 -3.38 -23.34
N PHE A 208 -21.10 -3.08 -24.64
CA PHE A 208 -20.28 -3.81 -25.59
C PHE A 208 -18.81 -3.81 -25.17
N THR A 209 -18.27 -2.64 -24.82
CA THR A 209 -16.87 -2.49 -24.39
C THR A 209 -16.58 -3.23 -23.08
N ALA A 210 -17.52 -3.21 -22.14
CA ALA A 210 -17.41 -3.89 -20.85
C ALA A 210 -17.38 -5.41 -21.01
N GLU A 211 -18.14 -5.99 -21.95
CA GLU A 211 -18.24 -7.44 -22.17
C GLU A 211 -17.02 -8.08 -22.84
N LEU A 212 -16.16 -7.31 -23.52
CA LEU A 212 -15.05 -7.87 -24.31
C LEU A 212 -14.07 -8.70 -23.47
N LEU A 213 -13.56 -8.15 -22.36
CA LEU A 213 -12.59 -8.86 -21.52
C LEU A 213 -13.21 -10.03 -20.76
N PRO A 214 -14.36 -9.90 -20.07
CA PRO A 214 -15.02 -11.02 -19.40
C PRO A 214 -15.27 -12.23 -20.31
N THR A 215 -15.76 -11.97 -21.53
CA THR A 215 -16.02 -13.02 -22.51
C THR A 215 -14.71 -13.67 -22.97
N ALA A 216 -13.66 -12.88 -23.19
CA ALA A 216 -12.33 -13.39 -23.55
C ALA A 216 -11.70 -14.25 -22.45
N VAL A 217 -11.90 -13.90 -21.19
CA VAL A 217 -11.40 -14.68 -20.06
C VAL A 217 -12.15 -16.01 -19.93
N LYS A 218 -13.49 -15.99 -20.00
CA LYS A 218 -14.33 -17.21 -19.98
C LYS A 218 -13.98 -18.19 -21.11
N CYS A 219 -13.71 -17.65 -22.29
CA CYS A 219 -13.40 -18.42 -23.50
C CYS A 219 -11.90 -18.69 -23.71
N SER A 220 -11.03 -18.25 -22.79
CA SER A 220 -9.57 -18.45 -22.87
C SER A 220 -8.87 -17.82 -24.10
N TYR A 221 -9.36 -16.68 -24.61
CA TYR A 221 -8.71 -15.89 -25.68
C TYR A 221 -8.29 -14.47 -25.22
N SER A 222 -8.24 -14.23 -23.91
CA SER A 222 -7.72 -12.98 -23.34
C SER A 222 -6.25 -12.74 -23.69
N HIS A 223 -5.88 -11.48 -23.90
CA HIS A 223 -4.52 -11.06 -24.25
C HIS A 223 -4.23 -9.66 -23.71
N ARG A 224 -2.94 -9.30 -23.67
CA ARG A 224 -2.45 -8.09 -22.99
C ARG A 224 -3.09 -6.80 -23.51
N THR A 225 -3.24 -6.64 -24.83
CA THR A 225 -3.83 -5.43 -25.42
C THR A 225 -5.29 -5.26 -25.01
N LEU A 226 -6.09 -6.32 -25.09
CA LEU A 226 -7.49 -6.30 -24.65
C LEU A 226 -7.60 -6.01 -23.15
N LEU A 227 -6.74 -6.59 -22.32
CA LEU A 227 -6.71 -6.30 -20.89
C LEU A 227 -6.42 -4.81 -20.62
N ALA A 228 -5.36 -4.28 -21.23
CA ALA A 228 -4.97 -2.87 -21.06
C ALA A 228 -6.07 -1.92 -21.55
N PHE A 229 -6.64 -2.22 -22.72
CA PHE A 229 -7.76 -1.47 -23.28
C PHE A 229 -8.98 -1.49 -22.36
N ASN A 230 -9.44 -2.67 -21.93
CA ASN A 230 -10.64 -2.80 -21.11
C ASN A 230 -10.46 -2.14 -19.75
N THR A 231 -9.33 -2.40 -19.06
CA THR A 231 -9.06 -1.81 -17.74
C THR A 231 -9.00 -0.28 -17.81
N ALA A 232 -8.24 0.28 -18.76
CA ALA A 232 -8.09 1.73 -18.87
C ALA A 232 -9.37 2.43 -19.34
N THR A 233 -10.07 1.86 -20.32
CA THR A 233 -11.28 2.47 -20.88
C THR A 233 -12.45 2.38 -19.90
N MET A 234 -12.60 1.25 -19.18
CA MET A 234 -13.62 1.11 -18.15
C MET A 234 -13.30 1.99 -16.92
N HIS A 235 -12.04 2.11 -16.53
CA HIS A 235 -11.61 3.06 -15.49
C HIS A 235 -12.04 4.49 -15.84
N ASP A 236 -11.69 4.96 -17.04
CA ASP A 236 -12.00 6.31 -17.50
C ASP A 236 -13.50 6.53 -17.65
N TYR A 237 -14.25 5.52 -18.11
CA TYR A 237 -15.71 5.56 -18.17
C TYR A 237 -16.35 5.70 -16.79
N ILE A 238 -16.04 4.80 -15.84
CA ILE A 238 -16.57 4.84 -14.46
C ILE A 238 -16.22 6.17 -13.79
N SER A 239 -15.01 6.70 -14.04
CA SER A 239 -14.56 7.99 -13.50
C SER A 239 -15.31 9.18 -14.10
N SER A 240 -15.60 9.13 -15.41
CA SER A 240 -16.26 10.21 -16.16
C SER A 240 -17.76 10.28 -15.94
N VAL A 241 -18.42 9.16 -15.62
CA VAL A 241 -19.86 9.15 -15.33
C VAL A 241 -20.14 9.86 -13.99
N PRO A 242 -21.02 10.88 -13.94
CA PRO A 242 -21.34 11.60 -12.70
C PRO A 242 -22.06 10.75 -11.66
N ARG A 243 -23.01 9.91 -12.11
CA ARG A 243 -23.80 9.01 -11.26
C ARG A 243 -24.04 7.70 -12.00
N LEU A 244 -23.74 6.59 -11.35
CA LEU A 244 -23.99 5.26 -11.87
C LEU A 244 -25.36 4.79 -11.38
N ASP A 245 -26.26 4.49 -12.32
CA ASP A 245 -27.58 3.92 -12.01
C ASP A 245 -27.53 2.39 -11.95
N ASP A 246 -28.63 1.78 -11.49
CA ASP A 246 -28.74 0.32 -11.38
C ASP A 246 -28.60 -0.39 -12.74
N GLY A 247 -29.01 0.26 -13.83
CA GLY A 247 -28.88 -0.26 -15.19
C GLY A 247 -27.43 -0.34 -15.68
N MET A 248 -26.61 0.66 -15.32
CA MET A 248 -25.17 0.68 -15.56
C MET A 248 -24.44 -0.35 -14.69
N LEU A 249 -24.79 -0.42 -13.41
CA LEU A 249 -24.24 -1.41 -12.49
C LEU A 249 -24.50 -2.85 -12.92
N ALA A 250 -25.64 -3.10 -13.55
CA ALA A 250 -26.01 -4.43 -14.04
C ALA A 250 -25.02 -5.04 -15.05
N PHE A 251 -24.24 -4.23 -15.78
CA PHE A 251 -23.19 -4.74 -16.67
C PHE A 251 -21.76 -4.46 -16.17
N ILE A 252 -21.53 -3.36 -15.46
CA ILE A 252 -20.18 -3.03 -14.95
C ILE A 252 -19.73 -4.01 -13.87
N LEU A 253 -20.63 -4.39 -12.97
CA LEU A 253 -20.28 -5.25 -11.84
C LEU A 253 -19.96 -6.68 -12.31
N PRO A 254 -20.78 -7.35 -13.15
CA PRO A 254 -20.39 -8.63 -13.74
C PRO A 254 -19.12 -8.54 -14.58
N ALA A 255 -18.89 -7.44 -15.30
CA ALA A 255 -17.67 -7.26 -16.09
C ALA A 255 -16.40 -7.20 -15.21
N SER A 256 -16.52 -6.63 -14.00
CA SER A 256 -15.41 -6.54 -13.06
C SER A 256 -15.19 -7.85 -12.29
N LEU A 257 -16.26 -8.59 -12.00
CA LEU A 257 -16.25 -9.81 -11.17
C LEU A 257 -16.01 -11.10 -11.97
N THR A 258 -16.53 -11.21 -13.19
CA THR A 258 -16.38 -12.42 -14.03
C THR A 258 -14.91 -12.85 -14.20
N PRO A 259 -13.94 -11.94 -14.44
CA PRO A 259 -12.54 -12.35 -14.54
C PRO A 259 -12.00 -12.99 -13.24
N LEU A 260 -12.60 -12.67 -12.09
CA LEU A 260 -12.27 -13.22 -10.78
C LEU A 260 -12.99 -14.54 -10.46
N GLU A 261 -13.94 -15.00 -11.27
CA GLU A 261 -14.58 -16.31 -11.07
C GLU A 261 -13.70 -17.43 -11.61
N THR A 262 -13.01 -17.16 -12.71
CA THR A 262 -12.04 -18.08 -13.34
C THR A 262 -10.66 -17.93 -12.70
N THR A 263 -9.76 -18.90 -12.96
CA THR A 263 -8.34 -18.74 -12.63
C THR A 263 -7.58 -18.32 -13.89
N PRO A 264 -7.46 -17.02 -14.20
CA PRO A 264 -6.77 -16.57 -15.41
C PRO A 264 -5.28 -16.93 -15.33
N ARG A 265 -4.68 -17.24 -16.49
CA ARG A 265 -3.23 -17.50 -16.60
C ARG A 265 -2.40 -16.25 -16.34
N ASP A 266 -2.92 -15.08 -16.72
CA ASP A 266 -2.29 -13.79 -16.54
C ASP A 266 -2.85 -13.09 -15.30
N VAL A 267 -2.01 -12.89 -14.30
CA VAL A 267 -2.37 -12.24 -13.03
C VAL A 267 -2.74 -10.77 -13.22
N ASN A 268 -2.29 -10.12 -14.29
CA ASN A 268 -2.67 -8.75 -14.58
C ASN A 268 -4.19 -8.62 -14.85
N ILE A 269 -4.87 -9.70 -15.24
CA ILE A 269 -6.33 -9.71 -15.41
C ILE A 269 -7.02 -9.53 -14.05
N VAL A 270 -6.55 -10.24 -13.03
CA VAL A 270 -7.05 -10.12 -11.64
C VAL A 270 -6.79 -8.72 -11.11
N LEU A 271 -5.59 -8.19 -11.33
CA LEU A 271 -5.22 -6.83 -10.91
C LEU A 271 -6.04 -5.76 -11.63
N GLY A 272 -6.31 -5.93 -12.93
CA GLY A 272 -7.21 -5.04 -13.68
C GLY A 272 -8.61 -5.00 -13.08
N SER A 273 -9.18 -6.17 -12.74
CA SER A 273 -10.45 -6.25 -12.00
C SER A 273 -10.38 -5.57 -10.63
N PHE A 274 -9.28 -5.71 -9.87
CA PHE A 274 -9.13 -5.03 -8.57
C PHE A 274 -9.15 -3.51 -8.72
N VAL A 275 -8.45 -2.97 -9.74
CA VAL A 275 -8.48 -1.53 -10.05
C VAL A 275 -9.90 -1.07 -10.36
N LEU A 276 -10.63 -1.79 -11.21
CA LEU A 276 -12.01 -1.44 -11.55
C LEU A 276 -12.94 -1.47 -10.32
N LEU A 277 -12.79 -2.47 -9.44
CA LEU A 277 -13.56 -2.55 -8.19
C LEU A 277 -13.22 -1.40 -7.23
N CYS A 278 -11.95 -0.99 -7.15
CA CYS A 278 -11.54 0.17 -6.35
C CYS A 278 -12.24 1.45 -6.84
N VAL A 279 -12.19 1.73 -8.14
CA VAL A 279 -12.83 2.93 -8.71
C VAL A 279 -14.35 2.88 -8.53
N LEU A 280 -14.96 1.71 -8.76
CA LEU A 280 -16.39 1.52 -8.58
C LEU A 280 -16.84 1.81 -7.14
N SER A 281 -16.10 1.29 -6.15
CA SER A 281 -16.39 1.49 -4.72
C SER A 281 -16.32 2.95 -4.29
N GLN A 282 -15.50 3.78 -4.94
CA GLN A 282 -15.42 5.22 -4.63
C GLN A 282 -16.60 6.01 -5.21
N LYS A 283 -17.26 5.47 -6.24
CA LYS A 283 -18.39 6.13 -6.92
C LYS A 283 -19.76 5.67 -6.42
N VAL A 284 -19.84 4.46 -5.86
CA VAL A 284 -21.11 3.81 -5.51
C VAL A 284 -21.04 3.26 -4.09
N ASN A 285 -22.08 3.54 -3.30
CA ASN A 285 -22.28 2.85 -2.03
C ASN A 285 -22.92 1.47 -2.30
N LEU A 286 -22.15 0.42 -2.06
CA LEU A 286 -22.48 -0.97 -2.31
C LEU A 286 -23.27 -1.52 -1.11
N LYS A 287 -24.30 -2.32 -1.40
CA LYS A 287 -25.03 -3.03 -0.35
C LYS A 287 -24.08 -3.99 0.40
N PRO A 288 -24.26 -4.22 1.71
CA PRO A 288 -23.39 -5.09 2.51
C PRO A 288 -23.15 -6.48 1.89
N ALA A 289 -24.20 -7.09 1.33
CA ALA A 289 -24.10 -8.40 0.67
C ALA A 289 -23.19 -8.38 -0.57
N ALA A 290 -23.18 -7.28 -1.34
CA ALA A 290 -22.33 -7.13 -2.51
C ALA A 290 -20.86 -6.94 -2.10
N LEU A 291 -20.60 -6.11 -1.07
CA LEU A 291 -19.25 -5.92 -0.53
C LEU A 291 -18.66 -7.24 -0.01
N VAL A 292 -19.45 -8.02 0.72
CA VAL A 292 -19.06 -9.36 1.21
C VAL A 292 -18.71 -10.30 0.04
N ALA A 293 -19.52 -10.31 -1.02
CA ALA A 293 -19.26 -11.14 -2.20
C ALA A 293 -17.97 -10.73 -2.92
N ILE A 294 -17.74 -9.42 -3.10
CA ILE A 294 -16.52 -8.86 -3.73
C ILE A 294 -15.28 -9.30 -2.95
N ILE A 295 -15.24 -9.04 -1.63
CA ILE A 295 -14.07 -9.39 -0.80
C ILE A 295 -13.84 -10.91 -0.80
N SER A 296 -14.90 -11.71 -0.72
CA SER A 296 -14.78 -13.18 -0.76
C SER A 296 -14.20 -13.66 -2.09
N MET A 297 -14.57 -13.04 -3.21
CA MET A 297 -14.02 -13.36 -4.53
C MET A 297 -12.55 -12.96 -4.65
N MET A 298 -12.19 -11.77 -4.17
CA MET A 298 -10.80 -11.28 -4.14
C MET A 298 -9.90 -12.22 -3.33
N VAL A 299 -10.34 -12.62 -2.12
CA VAL A 299 -9.61 -13.58 -1.27
C VAL A 299 -9.43 -14.92 -1.97
N THR A 300 -10.52 -15.46 -2.55
CA THR A 300 -10.50 -16.75 -3.23
C THR A 300 -9.46 -16.76 -4.36
N GLN A 301 -9.33 -15.67 -5.12
CA GLN A 301 -8.34 -15.56 -6.18
C GLN A 301 -6.91 -15.51 -5.64
N VAL A 302 -6.66 -14.72 -4.60
CA VAL A 302 -5.31 -14.64 -3.99
C VAL A 302 -4.89 -16.00 -3.42
N CYS A 303 -5.81 -16.72 -2.77
CA CYS A 303 -5.54 -18.06 -2.23
C CYS A 303 -5.30 -19.12 -3.31
N LYS A 304 -5.92 -19.01 -4.49
CA LYS A 304 -5.75 -19.96 -5.60
C LYS A 304 -4.42 -19.79 -6.34
N VAL A 305 -3.89 -18.57 -6.42
CA VAL A 305 -2.73 -18.24 -7.25
C VAL A 305 -1.45 -18.03 -6.42
N GLN A 306 -1.30 -18.70 -5.27
CA GLN A 306 -0.13 -18.54 -4.37
C GLN A 306 1.22 -19.06 -4.92
N GLU A 307 1.34 -19.35 -6.23
CA GLU A 307 2.60 -19.70 -6.89
C GLU A 307 3.40 -18.44 -7.29
N LYS A 308 4.67 -18.61 -7.73
CA LYS A 308 5.69 -17.55 -7.95
C LYS A 308 5.26 -16.33 -8.80
N ASN A 309 4.13 -16.39 -9.51
CA ASN A 309 3.59 -15.31 -10.36
C ASN A 309 2.23 -14.76 -9.88
N GLY A 310 1.80 -15.07 -8.65
CA GLY A 310 0.51 -14.69 -8.07
C GLY A 310 0.33 -13.22 -7.68
N VAL A 311 -0.91 -12.86 -7.32
CA VAL A 311 -1.21 -11.57 -6.68
C VAL A 311 -0.51 -11.50 -5.32
N SER A 312 0.25 -10.44 -5.07
CA SER A 312 0.93 -10.29 -3.77
C SER A 312 -0.06 -9.94 -2.65
N THR A 313 0.25 -10.39 -1.43
CA THR A 313 -0.53 -10.06 -0.22
C THR A 313 -0.67 -8.54 -0.08
N THR A 314 0.38 -7.77 -0.36
CA THR A 314 0.39 -6.31 -0.32
C THR A 314 -0.59 -5.69 -1.33
N GLN A 315 -0.65 -6.19 -2.57
CA GLN A 315 -1.58 -5.71 -3.60
C GLN A 315 -3.03 -5.97 -3.19
N PHE A 316 -3.31 -7.15 -2.66
CA PHE A 316 -4.63 -7.51 -2.16
C PHE A 316 -5.09 -6.62 -1.01
N ILE A 317 -4.27 -6.46 0.04
CA ILE A 317 -4.65 -5.65 1.21
C ILE A 317 -4.94 -4.21 0.80
N LYS A 318 -4.09 -3.61 -0.03
CA LYS A 318 -4.30 -2.24 -0.54
C LYS A 318 -5.61 -2.12 -1.29
N ALA A 319 -5.88 -3.04 -2.22
CA ALA A 319 -7.14 -3.03 -2.98
C ALA A 319 -8.36 -3.25 -2.07
N ALA A 320 -8.29 -4.19 -1.13
CA ALA A 320 -9.38 -4.49 -0.20
C ALA A 320 -9.69 -3.30 0.72
N ILE A 321 -8.67 -2.60 1.22
CA ILE A 321 -8.87 -1.38 2.02
C ILE A 321 -9.51 -0.29 1.18
N VAL A 322 -9.03 -0.05 -0.05
CA VAL A 322 -9.62 0.97 -0.93
C VAL A 322 -11.06 0.64 -1.27
N VAL A 323 -11.41 -0.64 -1.46
CA VAL A 323 -12.79 -1.08 -1.70
C VAL A 323 -13.69 -0.86 -0.48
N CYS A 324 -13.19 -1.08 0.74
CA CYS A 324 -13.98 -0.93 1.98
C CYS A 324 -14.03 0.51 2.52
N SER A 325 -13.01 1.33 2.28
CA SER A 325 -12.85 2.68 2.83
C SER A 325 -14.05 3.62 2.56
N PRO A 326 -14.61 3.71 1.33
CA PRO A 326 -15.77 4.56 1.06
C PRO A 326 -17.12 3.94 1.48
N GLN A 327 -17.16 2.69 1.95
CA GLN A 327 -18.38 1.92 2.20
C GLN A 327 -18.83 2.01 3.66
N ASP A 328 -20.04 1.56 3.97
CA ASP A 328 -20.50 1.40 5.35
C ASP A 328 -19.73 0.28 6.07
N GLU A 329 -19.45 0.45 7.38
CA GLU A 329 -18.71 -0.55 8.16
C GLU A 329 -19.50 -1.87 8.23
N LEU A 330 -18.86 -2.96 7.80
CA LEU A 330 -19.43 -4.29 7.97
C LEU A 330 -19.24 -4.79 9.40
N PRO A 331 -20.20 -5.52 9.98
CA PRO A 331 -19.99 -6.13 11.29
C PRO A 331 -18.87 -7.18 11.21
N GLU A 332 -18.98 -8.17 10.34
CA GLU A 332 -18.00 -9.25 10.21
C GLU A 332 -17.90 -9.71 8.75
N PHE A 333 -16.71 -10.16 8.34
CA PHE A 333 -16.57 -10.91 7.08
C PHE A 333 -16.96 -12.39 7.25
N PRO A 334 -17.31 -13.10 6.16
CA PRO A 334 -17.52 -14.53 6.20
C PRO A 334 -16.28 -15.26 6.70
N LEU A 335 -16.46 -16.21 7.62
CA LEU A 335 -15.36 -17.01 8.20
C LEU A 335 -14.49 -17.70 7.13
N SER A 336 -15.07 -18.09 6.00
CA SER A 336 -14.33 -18.68 4.88
C SER A 336 -13.33 -17.71 4.26
N ALA A 337 -13.73 -16.46 4.02
CA ALA A 337 -12.87 -15.41 3.49
C ALA A 337 -11.78 -15.04 4.50
N SER A 338 -12.15 -14.88 5.78
CA SER A 338 -11.18 -14.49 6.82
C SER A 338 -10.14 -15.58 7.10
N ARG A 339 -10.53 -16.85 7.05
CA ARG A 339 -9.59 -17.99 7.07
C ARG A 339 -8.72 -18.06 5.83
N GLY A 340 -9.21 -17.60 4.69
CA GLY A 340 -8.41 -17.44 3.48
C GLY A 340 -7.31 -16.38 3.69
N CYS A 341 -7.68 -15.23 4.24
CA CYS A 341 -6.75 -14.17 4.61
C CYS A 341 -5.68 -14.66 5.60
N SER A 342 -6.06 -15.34 6.69
CA SER A 342 -5.10 -15.77 7.72
C SER A 342 -4.02 -16.73 7.20
N LYS A 343 -4.28 -17.41 6.08
CA LYS A 343 -3.33 -18.31 5.41
C LYS A 343 -2.42 -17.61 4.40
N MET A 344 -2.59 -16.31 4.15
CA MET A 344 -1.76 -15.57 3.20
C MET A 344 -0.36 -15.34 3.78
N PRO A 345 0.71 -15.59 3.00
CA PRO A 345 2.07 -15.37 3.47
C PRO A 345 2.34 -13.87 3.69
N GLY A 346 2.96 -13.53 4.82
CA GLY A 346 3.36 -12.16 5.15
C GLY A 346 2.22 -11.20 5.53
N LEU A 347 0.98 -11.69 5.74
CA LEU A 347 -0.15 -10.83 6.11
C LEU A 347 0.10 -10.09 7.45
N SER A 348 0.70 -10.76 8.44
CA SER A 348 1.03 -10.14 9.73
C SER A 348 1.97 -8.95 9.59
N ASP A 349 2.90 -9.02 8.64
CA ASP A 349 3.96 -8.03 8.48
C ASP A 349 3.46 -6.82 7.68
N GLU A 350 2.48 -7.04 6.80
CA GLU A 350 1.88 -6.00 5.96
C GLU A 350 0.72 -5.25 6.62
N LEU A 351 0.01 -5.86 7.58
CA LEU A 351 -1.08 -5.20 8.31
C LEU A 351 -0.65 -3.86 8.98
N PRO A 352 0.50 -3.76 9.66
CA PRO A 352 0.99 -2.50 10.20
C PRO A 352 1.17 -1.40 9.13
N ASN A 353 1.71 -1.77 7.96
CA ASN A 353 1.86 -0.82 6.84
C ASN A 353 0.51 -0.39 6.27
N ALA A 354 -0.45 -1.32 6.25
CA ALA A 354 -1.79 -1.09 5.73
C ALA A 354 -2.62 -0.15 6.61
N LEU A 355 -2.39 -0.14 7.93
CA LEU A 355 -3.05 0.77 8.87
C LEU A 355 -2.73 2.26 8.62
N LYS A 356 -1.65 2.57 7.89
CA LYS A 356 -1.32 3.93 7.45
C LYS A 356 -2.26 4.46 6.36
N ILE A 357 -3.05 3.59 5.74
CA ILE A 357 -3.99 3.95 4.68
C ILE A 357 -5.31 4.40 5.32
N ALA A 358 -5.83 5.56 4.90
CA ALA A 358 -7.09 6.09 5.41
C ALA A 358 -8.27 5.13 5.15
N GLY A 359 -9.06 4.83 6.19
CA GLY A 359 -10.18 3.90 6.12
C GLY A 359 -9.81 2.43 6.28
N ALA A 360 -8.56 2.11 6.66
CA ALA A 360 -8.12 0.74 6.93
C ALA A 360 -8.97 0.04 8.01
N GLU A 361 -9.54 0.79 8.95
CA GLU A 361 -10.43 0.28 10.00
C GLU A 361 -11.62 -0.51 9.44
N LYS A 362 -12.19 -0.08 8.30
CA LYS A 362 -13.36 -0.72 7.68
C LYS A 362 -13.06 -2.08 7.06
N PHE A 363 -11.79 -2.42 6.89
CA PHE A 363 -11.35 -3.75 6.45
C PHE A 363 -10.74 -4.55 7.61
N VAL A 364 -9.85 -3.94 8.41
CA VAL A 364 -9.12 -4.64 9.47
C VAL A 364 -10.05 -5.06 10.61
N VAL A 365 -10.98 -4.20 11.04
CA VAL A 365 -11.86 -4.52 12.17
C VAL A 365 -12.82 -5.67 11.83
N PRO A 366 -13.54 -5.70 10.70
CA PRO A 366 -14.43 -6.82 10.37
C PRO A 366 -13.69 -8.13 10.13
N LEU A 367 -12.45 -8.07 9.62
CA LEU A 367 -11.57 -9.22 9.48
C LEU A 367 -11.21 -9.82 10.84
N LEU A 368 -10.69 -9.02 11.77
CA LEU A 368 -10.33 -9.50 13.10
C LEU A 368 -11.57 -9.97 13.89
N ARG A 369 -12.70 -9.27 13.77
CA ARG A 369 -13.95 -9.64 14.43
C ARG A 369 -14.43 -11.03 14.01
N SER A 370 -14.36 -11.37 12.72
CA SER A 370 -14.71 -12.71 12.24
C SER A 370 -13.74 -13.81 12.75
N LEU A 371 -12.46 -13.50 12.99
CA LEU A 371 -11.46 -14.46 13.45
C LEU A 371 -11.48 -14.69 14.98
N GLN A 372 -12.37 -14.03 15.72
CA GLN A 372 -12.46 -14.13 17.18
C GLN A 372 -12.60 -15.56 17.71
N SER A 373 -13.29 -16.43 16.97
CA SER A 373 -13.51 -17.83 17.35
C SER A 373 -12.25 -18.70 17.26
N GLN A 374 -11.23 -18.24 16.53
CA GLN A 374 -9.97 -18.96 16.28
C GLN A 374 -8.76 -18.26 16.92
N LEU A 375 -8.99 -17.40 17.92
CA LEU A 375 -7.94 -16.63 18.58
C LEU A 375 -6.84 -17.50 19.24
N HIS A 376 -7.17 -18.76 19.56
CA HIS A 376 -6.24 -19.74 20.10
C HIS A 376 -5.21 -20.25 19.07
N GLU A 377 -5.46 -20.07 17.77
CA GLU A 377 -4.50 -20.43 16.71
C GLU A 377 -3.36 -19.41 16.67
N PRO A 378 -2.09 -19.83 16.63
CA PRO A 378 -0.94 -18.92 16.71
C PRO A 378 -0.89 -17.94 15.53
N GLN A 379 -1.35 -18.35 14.34
CA GLN A 379 -1.45 -17.50 13.15
C GLN A 379 -2.46 -16.38 13.32
N VAL A 380 -3.58 -16.62 14.01
CA VAL A 380 -4.58 -15.59 14.26
C VAL A 380 -4.11 -14.66 15.36
N SER A 381 -3.58 -15.21 16.45
CA SER A 381 -3.01 -14.43 17.55
C SER A 381 -1.88 -13.49 17.09
N SER A 382 -1.04 -13.94 16.15
CA SER A 382 0.02 -13.08 15.57
C SER A 382 -0.54 -11.90 14.76
N LEU A 383 -1.68 -12.06 14.07
CA LEU A 383 -2.35 -10.94 13.37
C LEU A 383 -2.85 -9.88 14.36
N PHE A 384 -3.51 -10.30 15.44
CA PHE A 384 -3.95 -9.40 16.51
C PHE A 384 -2.76 -8.69 17.16
N SER A 385 -1.70 -9.44 17.48
CA SER A 385 -0.47 -8.89 18.05
C SER A 385 0.20 -7.89 17.11
N ALA A 386 0.28 -8.17 15.81
CA ALA A 386 0.86 -7.25 14.82
C ALA A 386 0.10 -5.93 14.73
N VAL A 387 -1.24 -5.98 14.77
CA VAL A 387 -2.07 -4.77 14.79
C VAL A 387 -1.90 -4.00 16.11
N ILE A 388 -1.93 -4.67 17.27
CA ILE A 388 -1.78 -4.02 18.58
C ILE A 388 -0.38 -3.41 18.76
N ASN A 389 0.66 -4.02 18.20
CA ASN A 389 2.05 -3.57 18.34
C ASN A 389 2.48 -2.50 17.33
N SER A 390 1.65 -2.19 16.33
CA SER A 390 1.93 -1.12 15.37
C SER A 390 1.98 0.25 16.07
N THR A 391 2.84 1.15 15.58
CA THR A 391 3.02 2.51 16.14
C THR A 391 1.88 3.44 15.74
N ASP A 392 1.31 3.24 14.54
CA ASP A 392 0.40 4.20 13.89
C ASP A 392 -1.03 3.64 13.80
N VAL A 393 -1.53 3.01 14.87
CA VAL A 393 -2.87 2.40 14.88
C VAL A 393 -3.93 3.48 15.13
N PRO A 394 -4.95 3.63 14.28
CA PRO A 394 -6.07 4.52 14.56
C PRO A 394 -6.76 4.14 15.89
N VAL A 395 -7.07 5.14 16.72
CA VAL A 395 -7.70 4.94 18.04
C VAL A 395 -9.01 4.14 17.94
N THR A 396 -9.76 4.31 16.85
CA THR A 396 -10.99 3.56 16.54
C THR A 396 -10.74 2.05 16.43
N VAL A 397 -9.67 1.64 15.76
CA VAL A 397 -9.27 0.23 15.61
C VAL A 397 -8.87 -0.36 16.97
N THR A 398 -8.05 0.36 17.73
CA THR A 398 -7.63 -0.06 19.08
C THR A 398 -8.83 -0.21 20.02
N LYS A 399 -9.77 0.73 20.00
CA LYS A 399 -11.03 0.65 20.78
C LYS A 399 -11.86 -0.56 20.38
N ALA A 400 -12.08 -0.78 19.08
CA ALA A 400 -12.88 -1.89 18.58
C ALA A 400 -12.28 -3.27 18.94
N ILE A 401 -10.96 -3.41 18.80
CA ILE A 401 -10.23 -4.64 19.15
C ILE A 401 -10.23 -4.85 20.67
N ALA A 402 -9.95 -3.81 21.46
CA ALA A 402 -10.00 -3.90 22.92
C ALA A 402 -11.40 -4.31 23.41
N ALA A 403 -12.47 -3.72 22.86
CA ALA A 403 -13.85 -4.06 23.21
C ALA A 403 -14.18 -5.52 22.88
N LEU A 404 -13.66 -6.04 21.75
CA LEU A 404 -13.80 -7.44 21.38
C LEU A 404 -13.06 -8.36 22.36
N LEU A 405 -11.80 -8.07 22.66
CA LEU A 405 -10.99 -8.89 23.56
C LEU A 405 -11.53 -8.88 24.99
N VAL A 406 -12.01 -7.74 25.50
CA VAL A 406 -12.67 -7.64 26.82
C VAL A 406 -13.93 -8.52 26.87
N ARG A 407 -14.74 -8.51 25.80
CA ARG A 407 -15.94 -9.36 25.72
C ARG A 407 -15.60 -10.85 25.73
N LEU A 408 -14.53 -11.26 25.04
CA LEU A 408 -14.05 -12.65 25.01
C LEU A 408 -13.40 -13.08 26.34
N ALA A 409 -12.65 -12.20 26.99
CA ALA A 409 -12.00 -12.51 28.26
C ALA A 409 -13.00 -12.62 29.43
N THR A 410 -14.18 -12.02 29.31
CA THR A 410 -15.23 -11.95 30.35
C THR A 410 -16.42 -12.89 30.10
N SER A 411 -16.44 -13.66 29.01
CA SER A 411 -17.53 -14.60 28.69
C SER A 411 -17.62 -15.75 29.72
N ASP A 412 -18.84 -16.21 30.04
CA ASP A 412 -19.08 -17.40 30.86
C ASP A 412 -18.54 -18.66 30.17
N GLY A 413 -17.42 -19.18 30.66
CA GLY A 413 -16.78 -20.38 30.11
C GLY A 413 -17.32 -21.64 30.77
N ASN A 414 -18.15 -22.40 30.05
CA ASN A 414 -18.53 -23.78 30.41
C ASN A 414 -18.03 -24.83 29.38
N ALA A 415 -17.02 -24.51 28.56
CA ALA A 415 -16.40 -25.47 27.64
C ALA A 415 -14.87 -25.24 27.51
N GLY A 416 -14.08 -26.30 27.37
CA GLY A 416 -12.61 -26.22 27.32
C GLY A 416 -12.04 -25.36 26.17
N SER A 417 -12.75 -25.22 25.05
CA SER A 417 -12.35 -24.34 23.93
C SER A 417 -12.49 -22.85 24.26
N THR A 418 -13.47 -22.47 25.07
CA THR A 418 -13.67 -21.07 25.51
C THR A 418 -12.59 -20.58 26.47
N GLU A 419 -11.97 -21.48 27.24
CA GLU A 419 -10.90 -21.11 28.18
C GLU A 419 -9.58 -20.77 27.46
N ALA A 420 -9.22 -21.53 26.43
CA ALA A 420 -8.06 -21.24 25.59
C ALA A 420 -8.19 -19.88 24.87
N ILE A 421 -9.39 -19.57 24.35
CA ILE A 421 -9.69 -18.29 23.71
C ILE A 421 -9.63 -17.15 24.75
N ALA A 422 -10.20 -17.35 25.93
CA ALA A 422 -10.14 -16.35 27.00
C ALA A 422 -8.70 -16.10 27.48
N SER A 423 -7.87 -17.14 27.56
CA SER A 423 -6.44 -17.02 27.89
C SER A 423 -5.67 -16.23 26.82
N ALA A 424 -5.87 -16.55 25.53
CA ALA A 424 -5.28 -15.81 24.42
C ALA A 424 -5.73 -14.33 24.42
N ALA A 425 -7.03 -14.07 24.68
CA ALA A 425 -7.56 -12.73 24.80
C ALA A 425 -6.94 -11.95 25.97
N ARG A 426 -6.72 -12.58 27.13
CA ARG A 426 -6.03 -11.96 28.28
C ARG A 426 -4.59 -11.60 27.97
N SER A 427 -3.87 -12.47 27.27
CA SER A 427 -2.49 -12.20 26.81
C SER A 427 -2.42 -11.00 25.87
N LEU A 428 -3.32 -10.92 24.89
CA LEU A 428 -3.40 -9.77 23.98
C LEU A 428 -3.87 -8.48 24.69
N LEU A 429 -4.78 -8.58 25.66
CA LEU A 429 -5.18 -7.43 26.49
C LEU A 429 -4.04 -6.89 27.35
N ALA A 430 -3.11 -7.74 27.81
CA ALA A 430 -1.92 -7.28 28.51
C ALA A 430 -1.05 -6.39 27.61
N LEU A 431 -0.94 -6.70 26.31
CA LEU A 431 -0.24 -5.84 25.34
C LEU A 431 -0.96 -4.50 25.13
N VAL A 432 -2.30 -4.51 25.05
CA VAL A 432 -3.09 -3.27 24.98
C VAL A 432 -2.93 -2.44 26.25
N HIS A 433 -2.91 -3.07 27.42
CA HIS A 433 -2.71 -2.41 28.71
C HIS A 433 -1.34 -1.72 28.80
N GLN A 434 -0.27 -2.36 28.33
CA GLN A 434 1.09 -1.80 28.33
C GLN A 434 1.22 -0.53 27.47
N ARG A 435 0.45 -0.43 26.37
CA ARG A 435 0.56 0.69 25.42
C ARG A 435 -0.52 1.76 25.57
N ASN A 436 -1.74 1.36 25.93
CA ASN A 436 -2.96 2.19 25.84
C ASN A 436 -3.87 2.00 27.06
N PHE A 437 -3.33 2.20 28.27
CA PHE A 437 -4.04 1.96 29.53
C PHE A 437 -5.36 2.73 29.70
N GLU A 438 -5.35 4.04 29.48
CA GLU A 438 -6.53 4.89 29.68
C GLU A 438 -7.67 4.53 28.71
N LEU A 439 -7.32 4.24 27.45
CA LEU A 439 -8.24 3.78 26.43
C LEU A 439 -8.87 2.43 26.83
N LEU A 440 -8.05 1.48 27.29
CA LEU A 440 -8.53 0.17 27.72
C LEU A 440 -9.52 0.28 28.90
N ARG A 441 -9.27 1.18 29.86
CA ARG A 441 -10.19 1.44 30.98
C ARG A 441 -11.52 1.99 30.48
N GLY A 442 -11.49 3.04 29.65
CA GLY A 442 -12.70 3.63 29.07
C GLY A 442 -13.51 2.59 28.27
N VAL A 443 -12.85 1.78 27.45
CA VAL A 443 -13.52 0.71 26.68
C VAL A 443 -14.09 -0.37 27.59
N ALA A 444 -13.40 -0.75 28.67
CA ALA A 444 -13.92 -1.73 29.61
C ALA A 444 -15.15 -1.21 30.36
N GLU A 445 -15.19 0.09 30.67
CA GLU A 445 -16.37 0.78 31.23
C GLU A 445 -17.51 0.83 30.21
N ASP A 446 -17.23 1.21 28.96
CA ASP A 446 -18.19 1.26 27.86
C ASP A 446 -18.78 -0.13 27.58
N VAL A 447 -17.99 -1.19 27.54
CA VAL A 447 -18.48 -2.57 27.35
C VAL A 447 -19.39 -3.03 28.50
N VAL A 448 -19.14 -2.54 29.72
CA VAL A 448 -20.03 -2.79 30.87
C VAL A 448 -21.30 -1.94 30.79
N ALA A 449 -21.22 -0.73 30.22
CA ALA A 449 -22.33 0.21 30.04
C ALA A 449 -23.24 -0.12 28.84
N ASP A 450 -22.72 -0.62 27.72
CA ASP A 450 -23.48 -1.05 26.52
C ASP A 450 -24.45 -2.21 26.83
N CYS A 451 -24.27 -2.88 27.98
CA CYS A 451 -25.21 -3.88 28.49
C CYS A 451 -26.49 -3.27 29.10
N ILE A 452 -26.57 -1.93 29.23
CA ILE A 452 -27.71 -1.19 29.78
C ILE A 452 -28.74 -0.95 28.66
N SER A 453 -29.58 -1.95 28.38
CA SER A 453 -30.85 -1.71 27.69
C SER A 453 -31.94 -1.31 28.72
N PRO A 454 -32.87 -0.38 28.44
CA PRO A 454 -33.67 0.29 29.47
C PRO A 454 -34.82 -0.52 30.11
N SER A 455 -34.93 -1.85 29.93
CA SER A 455 -36.22 -2.52 30.18
C SER A 455 -36.19 -4.01 30.52
N ASP A 456 -35.43 -4.50 31.52
CA ASP A 456 -35.71 -5.82 32.13
C ASP A 456 -34.96 -6.06 33.46
N ASP A 457 -35.70 -6.21 34.57
CA ASP A 457 -35.18 -6.39 35.95
C ASP A 457 -34.44 -7.73 36.19
N SER A 458 -34.49 -8.67 35.25
CA SER A 458 -33.88 -10.01 35.38
C SER A 458 -32.37 -10.07 35.01
N LYS A 459 -31.80 -9.00 34.47
CA LYS A 459 -30.37 -8.92 34.04
C LYS A 459 -29.40 -8.37 35.10
N SER A 460 -29.89 -7.93 36.27
CA SER A 460 -29.07 -7.29 37.33
C SER A 460 -27.91 -8.16 37.84
N ASP A 461 -28.12 -9.47 38.03
CA ASP A 461 -27.10 -10.33 38.66
C ASP A 461 -26.00 -10.76 37.69
N ALA A 462 -26.36 -11.10 36.44
CA ALA A 462 -25.38 -11.35 35.37
C ALA A 462 -24.54 -10.10 35.07
N GLN A 463 -25.15 -8.91 35.15
CA GLN A 463 -24.48 -7.62 34.99
C GLN A 463 -23.49 -7.33 36.13
N LYS A 464 -23.90 -7.54 37.40
CA LYS A 464 -22.99 -7.43 38.56
C LYS A 464 -21.84 -8.41 38.46
N GLN A 465 -22.11 -9.64 38.00
CA GLN A 465 -21.09 -10.69 37.86
C GLN A 465 -20.11 -10.37 36.72
N ARG A 466 -20.58 -9.83 35.59
CA ARG A 466 -19.71 -9.39 34.49
C ARG A 466 -18.90 -8.15 34.85
N LYS A 467 -19.50 -7.15 35.52
CA LYS A 467 -18.79 -5.98 36.07
C LYS A 467 -17.71 -6.41 37.08
N LYS A 468 -18.01 -7.38 37.95
CA LYS A 468 -17.03 -7.98 38.88
C LYS A 468 -15.90 -8.67 38.12
N ARG A 469 -16.18 -9.39 37.02
CA ARG A 469 -15.15 -10.03 36.19
C ARG A 469 -14.30 -9.03 35.41
N THR A 470 -14.90 -8.00 34.81
CA THR A 470 -14.16 -6.92 34.13
C THR A 470 -13.28 -6.18 35.12
N ASN A 471 -13.79 -5.85 36.30
CA ASN A 471 -12.99 -5.22 37.35
C ASN A 471 -11.89 -6.15 37.87
N ASN A 472 -12.16 -7.44 38.06
CA ASN A 472 -11.13 -8.42 38.44
C ASN A 472 -10.07 -8.61 37.34
N LEU A 473 -10.47 -8.52 36.06
CA LEU A 473 -9.56 -8.58 34.91
C LEU A 473 -8.65 -7.34 34.86
N LEU A 474 -9.23 -6.14 34.96
CA LEU A 474 -8.47 -4.90 35.05
C LEU A 474 -7.57 -4.87 36.29
N ALA A 475 -8.10 -5.33 37.42
CA ALA A 475 -7.35 -5.45 38.66
C ALA A 475 -6.27 -6.55 38.56
N SER A 476 -6.43 -7.61 37.77
CA SER A 476 -5.36 -8.59 37.54
C SER A 476 -4.16 -8.00 36.78
N PHE A 477 -4.39 -6.91 36.02
CA PHE A 477 -3.31 -6.12 35.43
C PHE A 477 -2.71 -5.09 36.43
N SER A 478 -3.38 -4.79 37.54
CA SER A 478 -2.95 -3.79 38.55
C SER A 478 -2.57 -4.34 39.93
N LEU A 479 -3.00 -5.56 40.30
CA LEU A 479 -2.86 -6.20 41.64
C LEU A 479 -1.82 -7.32 41.67
N SER A 480 -0.90 -7.38 40.71
CA SER A 480 0.40 -8.00 40.98
C SER A 480 1.24 -7.06 41.85
N HIS A 481 0.79 -6.80 43.07
CA HIS A 481 1.58 -6.11 44.09
C HIS A 481 1.22 -6.59 45.50
N PRO A 482 2.13 -7.36 46.12
CA PRO A 482 2.43 -7.23 47.53
C PRO A 482 3.94 -7.00 47.72
N LEU A 483 4.44 -5.77 47.56
CA LEU A 483 5.73 -5.41 48.17
C LEU A 483 5.56 -5.29 49.68
N ALA A 484 5.76 -6.43 50.34
CA ALA A 484 6.48 -6.49 51.60
C ALA A 484 7.06 -7.90 51.73
N GLN A 485 8.38 -8.01 51.56
CA GLN A 485 9.23 -9.15 51.96
C GLN A 485 9.43 -10.35 51.00
N SER A 486 9.43 -10.16 49.69
CA SER A 486 9.76 -11.25 48.76
C SER A 486 10.98 -10.94 47.88
N THR A 487 11.90 -11.90 47.79
CA THR A 487 13.17 -11.92 47.04
C THR A 487 13.01 -12.39 45.59
N ASN A 488 11.78 -12.48 45.07
CA ASN A 488 11.50 -13.05 43.76
C ASN A 488 11.71 -12.04 42.61
N VAL A 489 12.59 -12.35 41.66
CA VAL A 489 12.95 -11.47 40.52
C VAL A 489 11.74 -11.03 39.69
N ASN A 490 10.75 -11.91 39.51
CA ASN A 490 9.55 -11.59 38.73
C ASN A 490 8.71 -10.48 39.38
N GLU A 491 8.71 -10.38 40.71
CA GLU A 491 7.98 -9.33 41.43
C GLU A 491 8.67 -7.97 41.31
N VAL A 492 10.01 -7.95 41.33
CA VAL A 492 10.79 -6.72 41.10
C VAL A 492 10.64 -6.25 39.65
N VAL A 493 10.59 -7.18 38.68
CA VAL A 493 10.31 -6.87 37.26
C VAL A 493 8.93 -6.23 37.11
N VAL A 494 7.91 -6.76 37.78
CA VAL A 494 6.56 -6.18 37.79
C VAL A 494 6.55 -4.81 38.48
N ALA A 495 7.18 -4.68 39.64
CA ALA A 495 7.28 -3.42 40.39
C ALA A 495 8.00 -2.32 39.59
N SER A 496 8.89 -2.68 38.67
CA SER A 496 9.53 -1.71 37.79
C SER A 496 8.52 -0.96 36.92
N ALA A 497 7.34 -1.54 36.63
CA ALA A 497 6.27 -0.94 35.83
C ALA A 497 5.14 -0.30 36.68
N ASP A 498 5.38 -0.10 37.98
CA ASP A 498 4.38 0.46 38.91
C ASP A 498 4.02 1.93 38.61
N MET A 499 2.85 2.38 39.05
CA MET A 499 2.38 3.76 38.87
C MET A 499 3.24 4.77 39.67
N SER A 500 3.77 4.37 40.82
CA SER A 500 4.58 5.23 41.69
C SER A 500 6.02 5.33 41.20
N LYS A 501 6.49 6.57 40.99
CA LYS A 501 7.90 6.84 40.62
C LYS A 501 8.89 6.29 41.65
N ASP A 502 8.56 6.33 42.94
CA ASP A 502 9.47 5.92 44.01
C ASP A 502 9.63 4.39 44.04
N VAL A 503 8.54 3.66 43.70
CA VAL A 503 8.56 2.20 43.53
C VAL A 503 9.38 1.81 42.30
N ARG A 504 9.24 2.54 41.19
CA ARG A 504 10.05 2.29 39.98
C ARG A 504 11.54 2.56 40.22
N ILE A 505 11.88 3.61 40.95
CA ILE A 505 13.27 3.92 41.34
C ILE A 505 13.87 2.80 42.20
N ASP A 506 13.17 2.38 43.26
CA ASP A 506 13.60 1.28 44.13
C ASP A 506 13.72 -0.05 43.34
N ALA A 507 12.77 -0.33 42.45
CA ALA A 507 12.81 -1.51 41.59
C ALA A 507 14.05 -1.52 40.66
N VAL A 508 14.39 -0.38 40.03
CA VAL A 508 15.60 -0.28 39.19
C VAL A 508 16.86 -0.53 40.02
N HIS A 509 16.96 0.03 41.23
CA HIS A 509 18.10 -0.24 42.12
C HIS A 509 18.21 -1.71 42.52
N ARG A 510 17.08 -2.38 42.83
CA ARG A 510 17.06 -3.80 43.17
C ARG A 510 17.39 -4.70 41.97
N LEU A 511 16.93 -4.36 40.76
CA LEU A 511 17.32 -5.07 39.53
C LEU A 511 18.84 -5.01 39.34
N TYR A 512 19.47 -3.87 39.59
CA TYR A 512 20.94 -3.77 39.55
C TYR A 512 21.63 -4.52 40.68
N ALA A 513 21.09 -4.53 41.90
CA ALA A 513 21.64 -5.31 43.00
C ALA A 513 21.66 -6.82 42.67
N MET A 514 20.54 -7.35 42.14
CA MET A 514 20.44 -8.74 41.72
C MET A 514 21.39 -9.08 40.55
N LEU A 515 21.57 -8.16 39.59
CA LEU A 515 22.55 -8.35 38.51
C LEU A 515 24.00 -8.41 39.03
N ARG A 516 24.34 -7.59 40.03
CA ARG A 516 25.68 -7.58 40.65
C ARG A 516 25.93 -8.84 41.49
N GLU A 517 24.92 -9.31 42.21
CA GLU A 517 24.97 -10.59 42.95
C GLU A 517 25.18 -11.76 41.98
N ALA A 518 24.41 -11.83 40.90
CA ALA A 518 24.54 -12.86 39.86
C ALA A 518 25.91 -12.85 39.15
N GLN A 519 26.54 -11.68 39.00
CA GLN A 519 27.90 -11.55 38.46
C GLN A 519 28.98 -12.01 39.46
N SER A 520 28.74 -11.86 40.76
CA SER A 520 29.70 -12.23 41.82
C SER A 520 29.76 -13.74 42.07
N GLU A 521 28.63 -14.46 41.98
CA GLU A 521 28.60 -15.92 42.13
C GLU A 521 29.28 -16.65 40.95
N GLY A 522 29.28 -16.04 39.75
CA GLY A 522 29.97 -16.56 38.57
C GLY A 522 31.50 -16.51 38.63
N ALA A 523 32.09 -15.74 39.55
CA ALA A 523 33.55 -15.61 39.69
C ALA A 523 34.20 -16.72 40.53
N PHE A 524 33.42 -17.52 41.29
CA PHE A 524 33.94 -18.49 42.27
C PHE A 524 33.82 -19.97 41.88
N SER A 525 33.37 -20.34 40.68
CA SER A 525 33.30 -21.77 40.31
C SER A 525 33.96 -22.10 38.97
N SER A 526 35.18 -22.62 39.04
CA SER A 526 35.82 -23.39 37.97
C SER A 526 35.32 -24.84 37.99
N SER A 527 34.14 -25.14 37.43
CA SER A 527 33.75 -26.50 37.00
C SER A 527 32.52 -26.50 36.09
N ASP A 528 32.29 -27.62 35.40
CA ASP A 528 31.20 -27.88 34.44
C ASP A 528 29.77 -27.59 34.95
N MET A 529 29.58 -27.33 36.24
CA MET A 529 28.30 -26.88 36.83
C MET A 529 27.93 -25.43 36.47
N ALA A 530 28.91 -24.64 36.00
CA ALA A 530 28.68 -23.29 35.50
C ALA A 530 27.90 -23.26 34.17
N ILE A 531 27.97 -24.31 33.34
CA ILE A 531 27.30 -24.35 32.03
C ILE A 531 25.80 -24.64 32.19
N THR A 532 25.42 -25.51 33.13
CA THR A 532 24.02 -25.85 33.45
C THR A 532 23.32 -24.77 34.28
N LEU A 533 24.03 -24.04 35.16
CA LEU A 533 23.44 -22.85 35.82
C LEU A 533 23.29 -21.67 34.87
N ARG A 534 24.16 -21.54 33.85
CA ARG A 534 24.05 -20.53 32.79
C ARG A 534 22.84 -20.73 31.87
N SER A 535 22.33 -21.96 31.73
CA SER A 535 21.12 -22.24 30.93
C SER A 535 19.81 -21.97 31.68
N LEU A 536 19.81 -22.00 33.02
CA LEU A 536 18.65 -21.67 33.87
C LEU A 536 18.57 -20.18 34.25
N THR A 537 19.68 -19.44 34.15
CA THR A 537 19.78 -17.99 34.44
C THR A 537 19.48 -17.09 33.23
N LEU A 538 19.55 -17.62 32.00
CA LEU A 538 19.25 -16.91 30.76
C LEU A 538 17.82 -16.33 30.66
N PRO A 539 16.74 -17.05 31.03
CA PRO A 539 15.37 -16.51 31.00
C PRO A 539 15.17 -15.39 32.02
N LEU A 540 15.79 -15.53 33.20
CA LEU A 540 15.75 -14.55 34.28
C LEU A 540 16.46 -13.25 33.88
N GLN A 541 17.63 -13.39 33.26
CA GLN A 541 18.40 -12.28 32.73
C GLN A 541 17.66 -11.57 31.58
N ALA A 542 16.94 -12.30 30.74
CA ALA A 542 16.07 -11.73 29.71
C ALA A 542 14.89 -10.92 30.28
N SER A 543 14.28 -11.38 31.39
CA SER A 543 13.22 -10.63 32.09
C SER A 543 13.74 -9.35 32.72
N ILE A 544 14.89 -9.38 33.39
CA ILE A 544 15.55 -8.19 33.95
C ILE A 544 15.93 -7.22 32.83
N GLN A 545 16.48 -7.74 31.73
CA GLN A 545 16.85 -6.97 30.56
C GLN A 545 15.65 -6.24 29.93
N SER A 546 14.53 -6.94 29.74
CA SER A 546 13.29 -6.36 29.23
C SER A 546 12.75 -5.27 30.16
N ALA A 547 12.79 -5.51 31.48
CA ALA A 547 12.36 -4.54 32.47
C ALA A 547 13.20 -3.25 32.44
N LEU A 548 14.53 -3.37 32.38
CA LEU A 548 15.44 -2.22 32.29
C LEU A 548 15.30 -1.49 30.94
N LEU A 549 15.15 -2.22 29.83
CA LEU A 549 14.92 -1.61 28.52
C LEU A 549 13.59 -0.83 28.47
N GLY A 550 12.54 -1.36 29.11
CA GLY A 550 11.25 -0.67 29.24
C GLY A 550 11.33 0.65 30.02
N ARG A 551 12.31 0.81 30.91
CA ARG A 551 12.52 2.06 31.67
C ARG A 551 13.20 3.16 30.86
N VAL A 552 13.72 2.87 29.66
CA VAL A 552 14.16 3.90 28.72
C VAL A 552 13.00 4.81 28.30
N TYR A 553 11.77 4.30 28.34
CA TYR A 553 10.54 5.04 28.03
C TYR A 553 9.94 5.78 29.23
N ASP A 554 10.62 5.83 30.39
CA ASP A 554 10.02 6.37 31.60
C ASP A 554 9.86 7.91 31.54
N PRO A 555 8.67 8.46 31.83
CA PRO A 555 8.44 9.90 31.77
C PRO A 555 9.09 10.67 32.94
N HIS A 556 9.65 9.99 33.95
CA HIS A 556 10.18 10.63 35.14
C HIS A 556 11.72 10.61 35.21
N HIS A 557 12.32 11.80 35.28
CA HIS A 557 13.79 11.98 35.35
C HIS A 557 14.48 11.14 36.43
N GLY A 558 13.92 11.04 37.63
CA GLY A 558 14.53 10.26 38.72
C GLY A 558 14.68 8.75 38.41
N VAL A 559 13.78 8.19 37.59
CA VAL A 559 13.88 6.78 37.18
C VAL A 559 15.00 6.62 36.14
N LEU A 560 15.10 7.54 35.18
CA LEU A 560 16.19 7.56 34.21
C LEU A 560 17.54 7.82 34.88
N GLN A 561 17.59 8.65 35.91
CA GLN A 561 18.79 8.86 36.71
C GLN A 561 19.21 7.56 37.42
N ALA A 562 18.27 6.83 38.02
CA ALA A 562 18.54 5.53 38.63
C ALA A 562 19.01 4.49 37.59
N LEU A 563 18.42 4.51 36.38
CA LEU A 563 18.80 3.66 35.26
C LEU A 563 20.23 3.96 34.78
N TYR A 564 20.55 5.23 34.55
CA TYR A 564 21.84 5.65 34.00
C TYR A 564 22.96 5.77 35.06
N ALA A 565 22.62 5.73 36.35
CA ALA A 565 23.61 5.70 37.43
C ALA A 565 24.57 4.50 37.34
N SER A 566 24.15 3.40 36.72
CA SER A 566 25.01 2.23 36.43
C SER A 566 25.07 1.95 34.93
N ALA A 567 25.44 2.96 34.13
CA ALA A 567 25.46 2.88 32.67
C ALA A 567 26.24 1.67 32.12
N ASP A 568 27.41 1.34 32.66
CA ASP A 568 28.21 0.20 32.18
C ASP A 568 27.48 -1.14 32.36
N LEU A 569 26.79 -1.30 33.49
CA LEU A 569 25.99 -2.48 33.80
C LEU A 569 24.71 -2.53 32.97
N PHE A 570 24.08 -1.37 32.75
CA PHE A 570 22.93 -1.25 31.85
C PHE A 570 23.28 -1.67 30.42
N LEU A 571 24.36 -1.11 29.87
CA LEU A 571 24.78 -1.35 28.51
C LEU A 571 25.17 -2.81 28.28
N SER A 572 26.00 -3.37 29.17
CA SER A 572 26.39 -4.79 29.10
C SER A 572 25.20 -5.76 29.19
N THR A 573 24.15 -5.39 29.93
CA THR A 573 22.92 -6.20 30.06
C THR A 573 22.03 -6.08 28.81
N VAL A 574 21.84 -4.87 28.28
CA VAL A 574 20.92 -4.62 27.16
C VAL A 574 21.49 -5.10 25.82
N THR A 575 22.81 -5.06 25.62
CA THR A 575 23.43 -5.54 24.37
C THR A 575 23.35 -7.05 24.12
N LEU A 576 22.90 -7.84 25.10
CA LEU A 576 22.70 -9.27 24.92
C LEU A 576 21.55 -9.62 23.96
N SER A 577 20.60 -8.71 23.72
CA SER A 577 19.43 -8.94 22.84
C SER A 577 19.23 -7.86 21.77
N THR A 578 19.82 -6.68 21.97
CA THR A 578 19.57 -5.49 21.14
C THR A 578 20.90 -4.92 20.67
N THR A 579 21.01 -4.54 19.39
CA THR A 579 22.21 -3.87 18.88
C THR A 579 22.27 -2.42 19.39
N PRO A 580 23.46 -1.82 19.58
CA PRO A 580 23.59 -0.43 20.03
C PRO A 580 22.78 0.55 19.18
N LYS A 581 22.75 0.33 17.85
CA LYS A 581 21.94 1.13 16.92
C LYS A 581 20.43 1.03 17.20
N LYS A 582 19.90 -0.17 17.46
CA LYS A 582 18.47 -0.34 17.81
C LYS A 582 18.13 0.33 19.15
N LEU A 583 19.04 0.31 20.12
CA LEU A 583 18.86 1.01 21.38
C LEU A 583 18.84 2.53 21.17
N LEU A 584 19.71 3.04 20.29
CA LEU A 584 19.69 4.44 19.89
C LEU A 584 18.37 4.80 19.20
N ASP A 585 17.91 4.01 18.23
CA ASP A 585 16.64 4.25 17.52
C ASP A 585 15.45 4.31 18.50
N VAL A 586 15.45 3.45 19.53
CA VAL A 586 14.48 3.48 20.62
C VAL A 586 14.52 4.81 21.37
N ILE A 587 15.70 5.29 21.78
CA ILE A 587 15.84 6.58 22.49
C ILE A 587 15.44 7.74 21.58
N VAL A 588 15.89 7.75 20.32
CA VAL A 588 15.56 8.79 19.33
C VAL A 588 14.04 8.90 19.16
N SER A 589 13.34 7.76 19.06
CA SER A 589 11.87 7.75 18.95
C SER A 589 11.18 8.45 20.13
N GLN A 590 11.76 8.39 21.33
CA GLN A 590 11.25 9.08 22.52
C GLN A 590 11.57 10.57 22.51
N LEU A 591 12.77 10.94 22.08
CA LEU A 591 13.18 12.34 21.99
C LEU A 591 12.33 13.12 20.98
N LEU A 592 11.97 12.51 19.85
CA LEU A 592 11.12 13.11 18.83
C LEU A 592 9.69 13.38 19.30
N LEU A 593 9.23 12.76 20.40
CA LEU A 593 7.92 13.04 21.02
C LEU A 593 7.92 14.30 21.91
N THR A 594 9.00 15.09 21.92
CA THR A 594 9.17 16.30 22.75
C THR A 594 8.97 16.04 24.24
N PRO A 595 9.82 15.21 24.87
CA PRO A 595 9.68 14.86 26.28
C PRO A 595 9.94 16.07 27.20
N ALA A 596 9.57 15.93 28.48
CA ALA A 596 9.90 16.93 29.49
C ALA A 596 11.41 17.23 29.49
N ARG A 597 11.81 18.49 29.70
CA ARG A 597 13.22 18.93 29.63
C ARG A 597 14.15 18.09 30.50
N SER A 598 13.71 17.70 31.70
CA SER A 598 14.48 16.87 32.61
C SER A 598 14.74 15.45 32.08
N VAL A 599 13.81 14.88 31.30
CA VAL A 599 13.97 13.60 30.61
C VAL A 599 14.92 13.74 29.42
N LEU A 600 14.74 14.80 28.61
CA LEU A 600 15.66 15.13 27.51
C LEU A 600 17.10 15.26 28.01
N HIS A 601 17.33 15.95 29.12
CA HIS A 601 18.66 16.12 29.69
C HIS A 601 19.27 14.79 30.16
N ALA A 602 18.47 13.92 30.79
CA ALA A 602 18.95 12.61 31.24
C ALA A 602 19.39 11.71 30.08
N HIS A 603 18.59 11.64 29.01
CA HIS A 603 18.97 10.91 27.80
C HIS A 603 20.18 11.55 27.11
N THR A 604 20.24 12.88 27.05
CA THR A 604 21.37 13.60 26.44
C THR A 604 22.68 13.32 27.18
N GLU A 605 22.66 13.38 28.52
CA GLU A 605 23.85 13.11 29.35
C GLU A 605 24.33 11.65 29.20
N PHE A 606 23.39 10.70 29.13
CA PHE A 606 23.69 9.30 28.87
C PHE A 606 24.29 9.09 27.46
N LEU A 607 23.66 9.68 26.44
CA LEU A 607 24.07 9.55 25.05
C LEU A 607 25.43 10.21 24.79
N ALA A 608 25.64 11.44 25.25
CA ALA A 608 26.87 12.20 25.07
C ALA A 608 28.04 11.74 25.96
N GLY A 609 27.78 10.84 26.91
CA GLY A 609 28.77 10.34 27.87
C GLY A 609 28.93 8.83 27.76
N PRO A 610 28.38 8.04 28.71
CA PRO A 610 28.58 6.59 28.79
C PRO A 610 28.30 5.84 27.48
N PHE A 611 27.23 6.19 26.75
CA PHE A 611 26.84 5.48 25.54
C PHE A 611 27.87 5.62 24.42
N THR A 612 28.27 6.85 24.07
CA THR A 612 29.29 7.08 23.03
C THR A 612 30.70 6.65 23.45
N LYS A 613 30.99 6.61 24.76
CA LYS A 613 32.25 6.04 25.27
C LYS A 613 32.31 4.53 25.09
N ALA A 614 31.18 3.84 25.26
CA ALA A 614 31.07 2.40 25.06
C ALA A 614 30.99 2.01 23.58
N TYR A 615 30.31 2.81 22.75
CA TYR A 615 30.04 2.53 21.34
C TYR A 615 30.45 3.70 20.43
N PRO A 616 31.77 3.90 20.20
CA PRO A 616 32.25 4.98 19.34
C PRO A 616 31.77 4.85 17.88
N GLU A 617 31.42 3.65 17.42
CA GLU A 617 30.90 3.39 16.07
C GLU A 617 29.52 3.99 15.78
N VAL A 618 28.76 4.36 16.81
CA VAL A 618 27.41 4.95 16.66
C VAL A 618 27.43 6.47 16.91
N LEU A 619 28.60 7.05 17.15
CA LEU A 619 28.77 8.46 17.51
C LEU A 619 28.09 9.42 16.51
N ASP A 620 28.27 9.17 15.21
CA ASP A 620 27.73 10.01 14.16
C ASP A 620 26.19 10.02 14.19
N SER A 621 25.57 8.85 14.33
CA SER A 621 24.11 8.73 14.47
C SER A 621 23.58 9.35 15.77
N VAL A 622 24.33 9.32 16.88
CA VAL A 622 23.94 10.04 18.11
C VAL A 622 23.89 11.55 17.85
N GLN A 623 24.93 12.10 17.23
CA GLN A 623 25.01 13.54 16.96
C GLN A 623 23.93 13.98 15.96
N GLN A 624 23.68 13.16 14.93
CA GLN A 624 22.77 13.44 13.83
C GLN A 624 21.29 13.20 14.14
N ASP A 625 20.96 12.05 14.72
CA ASP A 625 19.58 11.59 14.85
C ASP A 625 18.98 11.92 16.22
N ALA A 626 19.80 11.87 17.28
CA ALA A 626 19.31 12.15 18.63
C ALA A 626 19.42 13.63 19.03
N LEU A 627 20.58 14.25 18.76
CA LEU A 627 20.90 15.57 19.33
C LEU A 627 20.59 16.73 18.39
N PHE A 628 20.84 16.56 17.08
CA PHE A 628 20.72 17.62 16.06
C PHE A 628 19.44 18.48 16.17
N PRO A 629 18.23 17.92 16.38
CA PRO A 629 17.00 18.72 16.45
C PRO A 629 16.92 19.71 17.62
N PHE A 630 17.77 19.55 18.65
CA PHE A 630 17.70 20.30 19.90
C PHE A 630 18.88 21.27 20.10
N LEU A 631 19.81 21.37 19.13
CA LEU A 631 21.04 22.15 19.29
C LEU A 631 20.87 23.65 19.03
N LEU A 632 19.92 24.04 18.18
CA LEU A 632 19.69 25.43 17.80
C LEU A 632 19.05 26.21 18.94
N ALA A 633 19.67 27.32 19.35
CA ALA A 633 19.13 28.20 20.36
C ALA A 633 18.19 29.23 19.74
N SER A 634 17.01 29.44 20.34
CA SER A 634 16.09 30.54 20.04
C SER A 634 15.57 31.13 21.34
N LYS A 635 14.96 32.32 21.32
CA LYS A 635 14.36 32.90 22.55
C LYS A 635 13.36 31.93 23.20
N ALA A 636 12.53 31.28 22.40
CA ALA A 636 11.51 30.35 22.86
C ALA A 636 12.07 29.02 23.41
N LYS A 637 13.14 28.50 22.80
CA LYS A 637 13.72 27.20 23.15
C LYS A 637 15.09 27.28 23.84
N PHE A 638 15.51 28.47 24.28
CA PHE A 638 16.81 28.69 24.90
C PHE A 638 17.05 27.74 26.08
N LYS A 639 16.06 27.54 26.96
CA LYS A 639 16.19 26.63 28.11
C LYS A 639 16.38 25.17 27.70
N THR A 640 15.78 24.78 26.57
CA THR A 640 15.92 23.42 26.03
C THR A 640 17.32 23.25 25.42
N SER A 641 17.75 24.19 24.55
CA SER A 641 19.07 24.14 23.94
C SER A 641 20.20 24.28 24.97
N SER A 642 20.12 25.26 25.88
CA SER A 642 21.09 25.45 26.96
C SER A 642 21.16 24.22 27.88
N GLY A 643 20.03 23.60 28.19
CA GLY A 643 19.99 22.35 28.95
C GLY A 643 20.64 21.16 28.23
N VAL A 644 20.43 21.02 26.91
CA VAL A 644 21.09 20.00 26.07
C VAL A 644 22.60 20.25 26.01
N TRP A 645 23.04 21.48 25.74
CA TRP A 645 24.46 21.83 25.73
C TRP A 645 25.10 21.70 27.12
N GLY A 646 24.37 22.01 28.19
CA GLY A 646 24.79 21.79 29.57
C GLY A 646 24.96 20.30 29.90
N ALA A 647 24.06 19.44 29.42
CA ALA A 647 24.20 17.99 29.54
C ALA A 647 25.42 17.45 28.77
N ILE A 648 25.68 17.98 27.57
CA ILE A 648 26.90 17.68 26.79
C ILE A 648 28.17 18.17 27.52
N ASN A 649 28.10 19.33 28.20
CA ASN A 649 29.23 19.86 28.98
C ASN A 649 29.55 18.95 30.17
N LYS A 650 28.52 18.48 30.89
CA LYS A 650 28.66 17.56 32.03
C LYS A 650 29.32 16.24 31.63
N SER A 651 29.09 15.76 30.41
CA SER A 651 29.72 14.53 29.92
C SER A 651 31.19 14.71 29.46
N GLY A 652 31.69 15.95 29.45
CA GLY A 652 33.06 16.31 29.02
C GLY A 652 33.17 16.68 27.54
N GLY A 653 32.03 16.90 26.86
CA GLY A 653 31.97 17.26 25.44
C GLY A 653 32.41 16.15 24.47
N PHE A 654 32.16 16.37 23.18
CA PHE A 654 32.56 15.43 22.14
C PHE A 654 34.02 15.65 21.71
N GLN A 655 34.83 14.58 21.79
CA GLN A 655 36.25 14.61 21.40
C GLN A 655 36.46 14.35 19.90
N THR A 656 35.46 13.77 19.24
CA THR A 656 35.41 13.38 17.83
C THR A 656 34.00 13.65 17.25
N GLY A 657 33.83 13.54 15.94
CA GLY A 657 32.57 13.85 15.26
C GLY A 657 32.36 15.34 14.97
N TRP A 658 31.14 15.68 14.56
CA TRP A 658 30.76 16.98 14.02
C TRP A 658 30.57 18.05 15.09
N LEU A 659 30.16 17.63 16.30
CA LEU A 659 29.95 18.54 17.44
C LEU A 659 31.24 18.85 18.21
N LYS A 660 32.39 18.33 17.77
CA LYS A 660 33.69 18.58 18.41
C LYS A 660 34.01 20.09 18.41
N GLY A 661 34.22 20.64 19.60
CA GLY A 661 34.56 22.06 19.82
C GLY A 661 33.36 23.01 19.83
N CYS A 662 32.13 22.53 19.58
CA CYS A 662 30.93 23.37 19.64
C CYS A 662 30.64 23.86 21.08
N ILE A 663 30.97 23.05 22.09
CA ILE A 663 30.77 23.43 23.49
C ILE A 663 31.64 24.61 23.94
N ASP A 664 32.82 24.77 23.33
CA ASP A 664 33.73 25.88 23.63
C ASP A 664 33.15 27.24 23.23
N VAL A 665 32.23 27.26 22.27
CA VAL A 665 31.48 28.47 21.86
C VAL A 665 30.50 28.88 22.96
N TRP A 666 29.79 27.90 23.54
CA TRP A 666 28.84 28.13 24.63
C TRP A 666 29.53 28.59 25.92
N ASN A 667 30.66 27.95 26.27
CA ASN A 667 31.44 28.31 27.44
C ASN A 667 32.06 29.71 27.32
N ARG A 668 32.50 30.12 26.13
CA ARG A 668 33.09 31.46 25.89
C ARG A 668 32.10 32.59 26.13
N LEU A 669 30.82 32.35 25.82
CA LEU A 669 29.76 33.35 25.93
C LEU A 669 29.00 33.26 27.26
N SER A 670 29.45 32.42 28.21
CA SER A 670 28.84 32.25 29.55
C SER A 670 27.34 31.94 29.54
N LEU A 671 26.83 31.32 28.47
CA LEU A 671 25.40 31.01 28.29
C LEU A 671 24.95 29.71 29.01
N LEU A 672 25.89 29.04 29.68
CA LEU A 672 25.64 27.85 30.50
C LEU A 672 25.69 28.16 32.01
N ASP A 673 25.98 29.41 32.39
CA ASP A 673 26.07 29.82 33.78
C ASP A 673 24.67 30.00 34.41
N GLU A 674 24.53 29.61 35.69
CA GLU A 674 23.26 29.73 36.42
C GLU A 674 22.86 31.21 36.55
N GLY A 675 21.73 31.60 35.94
CA GLY A 675 21.18 32.96 36.04
C GLY A 675 21.09 33.74 34.72
N CYS A 676 21.58 33.18 33.61
CA CYS A 676 21.51 33.80 32.28
C CYS A 676 20.06 33.96 31.72
N GLU A 677 19.05 33.45 32.44
CA GLU A 677 17.65 33.35 31.98
C GLU A 677 16.81 34.65 32.12
N LYS A 678 17.38 35.77 32.61
CA LYS A 678 16.59 36.91 33.09
C LYS A 678 16.69 38.21 32.30
N GLU A 679 17.33 38.22 31.13
CA GLU A 679 17.51 39.46 30.38
C GLU A 679 16.85 39.36 29.00
N ASP A 680 15.64 39.94 28.87
CA ASP A 680 15.07 40.35 27.58
C ASP A 680 15.82 41.61 27.08
N THR A 681 17.15 41.50 26.98
CA THR A 681 18.02 42.55 26.45
C THR A 681 18.42 42.22 25.02
N ASP A 682 18.67 43.27 24.23
CA ASP A 682 19.23 43.11 22.89
C ASP A 682 20.58 42.37 22.95
N GLU A 683 21.37 42.61 24.00
CA GLU A 683 22.64 41.92 24.26
C GLU A 683 22.49 40.40 24.41
N PHE A 684 21.44 39.92 25.09
CA PHE A 684 21.16 38.48 25.21
C PHE A 684 20.79 37.85 23.86
N SER A 685 20.05 38.59 23.04
CA SER A 685 19.67 38.16 21.69
C SER A 685 20.89 38.06 20.77
N GLU A 686 21.81 39.03 20.86
CA GLU A 686 23.08 39.02 20.15
C GLU A 686 23.96 37.83 20.56
N LYS A 687 24.05 37.53 21.86
CA LYS A 687 24.78 36.35 22.37
C LYS A 687 24.21 35.03 21.83
N ILE A 688 22.89 34.89 21.73
CA ILE A 688 22.24 33.71 21.12
C ILE A 688 22.63 33.57 19.64
N CYS A 689 22.58 34.68 18.90
CA CYS A 689 22.99 34.70 17.49
C CYS A 689 24.47 34.34 17.32
N GLU A 690 25.35 34.91 18.15
CA GLU A 690 26.79 34.65 18.12
C GLU A 690 27.10 33.17 18.40
N VAL A 691 26.42 32.55 19.38
CA VAL A 691 26.56 31.10 19.62
C VAL A 691 26.11 30.28 18.43
N ASN A 692 24.93 30.56 17.88
CA ASN A 692 24.40 29.77 16.76
C ASN A 692 25.32 29.86 15.55
N VAL A 693 25.82 31.06 15.23
CA VAL A 693 26.79 31.27 14.14
C VAL A 693 28.10 30.51 14.41
N GLY A 694 28.61 30.56 15.65
CA GLY A 694 29.81 29.83 16.05
C GLY A 694 29.65 28.31 15.90
N VAL A 695 28.54 27.75 16.38
CA VAL A 695 28.22 26.31 16.26
C VAL A 695 28.07 25.90 14.80
N VAL A 696 27.27 26.66 14.02
CA VAL A 696 27.07 26.42 12.58
C VAL A 696 28.40 26.48 11.82
N GLY A 697 29.26 27.45 12.15
CA GLY A 697 30.58 27.60 11.54
C GLY A 697 31.52 26.43 11.83
N ILE A 698 31.47 25.85 13.04
CA ILE A 698 32.25 24.66 13.39
C ILE A 698 31.74 23.44 12.60
N ILE A 699 30.42 23.21 12.61
CA ILE A 699 29.79 22.08 11.92
C ILE A 699 30.08 22.16 10.42
N ALA A 700 29.82 23.30 9.77
CA ALA A 700 30.07 23.49 8.34
C ALA A 700 31.56 23.32 7.98
N GLY A 701 32.47 23.79 8.84
CA GLY A 701 33.91 23.57 8.66
C GLY A 701 34.32 22.10 8.75
N LYS A 702 33.67 21.30 9.60
CA LYS A 702 33.89 19.84 9.65
C LYS A 702 33.43 19.16 8.37
N PHE A 703 32.23 19.49 7.89
CA PHE A 703 31.74 18.97 6.61
C PHE A 703 32.60 19.38 5.42
N GLN A 704 33.16 20.60 5.41
CA GLN A 704 34.10 21.02 4.37
C GLN A 704 35.37 20.15 4.34
N ASN A 705 35.90 19.80 5.51
CA ASN A 705 37.05 18.89 5.61
C ASN A 705 36.69 17.47 5.17
N ILE A 706 35.49 16.98 5.49
CA ILE A 706 34.96 15.69 5.03
C ILE A 706 34.77 15.70 3.51
N LEU A 707 34.25 16.79 2.94
CA LEU A 707 34.12 17.00 1.50
C LEU A 707 35.47 17.02 0.74
N ALA A 708 36.57 17.26 1.45
CA ALA A 708 37.92 17.14 0.89
C ALA A 708 38.50 15.72 1.00
N SER A 709 37.90 14.86 1.83
CA SER A 709 38.25 13.44 1.98
C SER A 709 37.35 12.55 1.10
N SER A 710 37.80 11.35 0.74
CA SER A 710 37.13 10.47 -0.22
C SER A 710 35.82 9.81 0.26
N ASP A 711 35.37 10.05 1.50
CA ASP A 711 34.14 9.49 2.06
C ASP A 711 32.93 10.44 1.85
N LEU A 712 32.67 10.76 0.59
CA LEU A 712 31.91 11.95 0.17
C LEU A 712 30.37 11.83 0.26
N GLU A 713 29.81 10.62 0.18
CA GLU A 713 28.38 10.46 -0.15
C GLU A 713 27.48 10.33 1.10
N LYS A 714 27.85 9.53 2.09
CA LYS A 714 26.96 9.17 3.20
C LYS A 714 26.65 10.36 4.12
N ASP A 715 27.66 11.13 4.49
CA ASP A 715 27.50 12.25 5.43
C ASP A 715 26.78 13.45 4.80
N THR A 716 27.01 13.66 3.50
CA THR A 716 26.33 14.73 2.74
C THR A 716 24.87 14.38 2.48
N GLU A 717 24.55 13.13 2.13
CA GLU A 717 23.16 12.68 2.03
C GLU A 717 22.42 12.77 3.36
N HIS A 718 23.10 12.43 4.46
CA HIS A 718 22.48 12.51 5.78
C HIS A 718 22.17 13.96 6.17
N LEU A 719 23.11 14.91 5.98
CA LEU A 719 22.86 16.34 6.21
C LEU A 719 21.70 16.86 5.36
N LEU A 720 21.65 16.47 4.08
CA LEU A 720 20.58 16.88 3.17
C LEU A 720 19.23 16.31 3.59
N SER A 721 19.18 15.11 4.19
CA SER A 721 17.92 14.55 4.70
C SER A 721 17.34 15.36 5.86
N LYS A 722 18.17 16.08 6.63
CA LYS A 722 17.73 16.96 7.73
C LYS A 722 17.06 18.26 7.27
N LEU A 723 17.10 18.60 5.97
CA LEU A 723 16.29 19.70 5.43
C LEU A 723 14.78 19.41 5.54
N GLU A 724 14.41 18.13 5.62
CA GLU A 724 13.04 17.63 5.79
C GLU A 724 12.78 17.11 7.22
N ASP A 725 13.57 17.52 8.22
CA ASP A 725 13.40 17.08 9.61
C ASP A 725 11.96 17.35 10.11
N THR A 726 11.42 16.45 10.93
CA THR A 726 10.09 16.61 11.52
C THR A 726 10.04 17.80 12.47
N MET A 727 11.16 18.13 13.11
CA MET A 727 11.27 19.22 14.07
C MET A 727 11.71 20.53 13.37
N PRO A 728 10.99 21.66 13.57
CA PRO A 728 11.26 22.90 12.85
C PRO A 728 12.64 23.49 13.16
N HIS A 729 13.14 23.37 14.40
CA HIS A 729 14.49 23.81 14.75
C HIS A 729 15.60 22.94 14.15
N GLY A 730 15.33 21.64 13.94
CA GLY A 730 16.23 20.75 13.21
C GLY A 730 16.36 21.19 11.75
N ARG A 731 15.22 21.46 11.09
CA ARG A 731 15.21 22.03 9.73
C ARG A 731 15.95 23.36 9.65
N ALA A 732 15.66 24.28 10.57
CA ALA A 732 16.31 25.60 10.61
C ALA A 732 17.84 25.48 10.79
N LEU A 733 18.30 24.59 11.67
CA LEU A 733 19.72 24.32 11.84
C LEU A 733 20.34 23.74 10.57
N ALA A 734 19.67 22.80 9.90
CA ALA A 734 20.13 22.24 8.64
C ALA A 734 20.28 23.32 7.55
N TYR A 735 19.30 24.22 7.42
CA TYR A 735 19.38 25.36 6.49
C TYR A 735 20.56 26.28 6.79
N LEU A 736 20.79 26.63 8.06
CA LEU A 736 21.93 27.48 8.47
C LEU A 736 23.28 26.79 8.17
N VAL A 737 23.39 25.49 8.45
CA VAL A 737 24.60 24.70 8.14
C VAL A 737 24.82 24.61 6.63
N CYS A 738 23.79 24.32 5.84
CA CYS A 738 23.88 24.27 4.38
C CYS A 738 24.26 25.63 3.77
N HIS A 739 23.70 26.73 4.29
CA HIS A 739 24.04 28.08 3.88
C HIS A 739 25.53 28.39 4.15
N GLU A 740 25.99 28.17 5.38
CA GLU A 740 27.40 28.41 5.75
C GLU A 740 28.35 27.53 4.94
N LEU A 741 27.97 26.29 4.65
CA LEU A 741 28.75 25.36 3.86
C LEU A 741 28.84 25.80 2.39
N LEU A 742 27.76 26.35 1.82
CA LEU A 742 27.75 26.96 0.49
C LEU A 742 28.64 28.20 0.42
N VAL A 743 28.62 29.05 1.45
CA VAL A 743 29.46 30.25 1.54
C VAL A 743 30.95 29.88 1.60
N ARG A 744 31.29 28.79 2.29
CA ARG A 744 32.67 28.29 2.41
C ARG A 744 33.18 27.49 1.20
N SER A 745 32.28 27.02 0.36
CA SER A 745 32.61 26.23 -0.84
C SER A 745 32.84 27.15 -2.04
N SER A 746 33.82 26.85 -2.89
CA SER A 746 34.13 27.65 -4.08
C SER A 746 34.26 26.78 -5.35
N GLY A 747 33.87 27.35 -6.50
CA GLY A 747 34.03 26.72 -7.82
C GLY A 747 33.00 25.62 -8.09
N ASP A 748 33.37 24.62 -8.91
CA ASP A 748 32.45 23.55 -9.36
C ASP A 748 31.79 22.77 -8.21
N ARG A 749 32.51 22.63 -7.09
CA ARG A 749 31.99 21.96 -5.89
C ARG A 749 30.81 22.71 -5.26
N GLN A 750 30.86 24.03 -5.27
CA GLN A 750 29.76 24.88 -4.78
C GLN A 750 28.51 24.69 -5.63
N ILE A 751 28.66 24.59 -6.96
CA ILE A 751 27.56 24.38 -7.90
C ILE A 751 26.92 22.99 -7.69
N ILE A 752 27.74 21.94 -7.59
CA ILE A 752 27.26 20.56 -7.37
C ILE A 752 26.49 20.48 -6.05
N LEU A 753 27.03 21.06 -4.98
CA LEU A 753 26.40 21.11 -3.68
C LEU A 753 25.07 21.90 -3.71
N ALA A 754 25.05 23.07 -4.36
CA ALA A 754 23.84 23.89 -4.49
C ALA A 754 22.73 23.12 -5.21
N ILE A 755 23.04 22.40 -6.28
CA ILE A 755 22.08 21.54 -7.00
C ILE A 755 21.54 20.44 -6.08
N ARG A 756 22.41 19.81 -5.27
CA ARG A 756 21.98 18.76 -4.33
C ARG A 756 21.07 19.31 -3.23
N ILE A 757 21.38 20.49 -2.69
CA ILE A 757 20.54 21.18 -1.70
C ILE A 757 19.18 21.52 -2.31
N LEU A 758 19.14 22.13 -3.50
CA LEU A 758 17.89 22.50 -4.18
C LEU A 758 17.00 21.27 -4.45
N ARG A 759 17.60 20.13 -4.85
CA ARG A 759 16.85 18.87 -5.02
C ARG A 759 16.31 18.34 -3.70
N ALA A 760 17.11 18.40 -2.63
CA ALA A 760 16.70 17.95 -1.31
C ALA A 760 15.60 18.83 -0.69
N MET A 761 15.49 20.11 -1.09
CA MET A 761 14.39 20.98 -0.67
C MET A 761 13.04 20.64 -1.33
N ARG A 762 13.01 19.81 -2.38
CA ARG A 762 11.80 19.39 -3.13
C ARG A 762 10.85 20.51 -3.56
N LEU A 763 11.39 21.70 -3.81
CA LEU A 763 10.60 22.84 -4.29
C LEU A 763 10.16 22.59 -5.74
N SER A 764 8.87 22.75 -6.01
CA SER A 764 8.30 22.58 -7.35
C SER A 764 8.19 23.92 -8.09
N THR A 765 8.05 25.02 -7.33
CA THR A 765 8.04 26.40 -7.81
C THR A 765 8.87 27.31 -6.89
N LEU A 766 9.25 28.50 -7.37
CA LEU A 766 9.92 29.52 -6.54
C LEU A 766 8.96 30.11 -5.49
N ASP A 767 7.64 30.05 -5.72
CA ASP A 767 6.61 30.53 -4.79
C ASP A 767 6.47 29.59 -3.57
N ASP A 768 6.81 28.30 -3.72
CA ASP A 768 6.85 27.32 -2.62
C ASP A 768 7.88 27.71 -1.54
N ILE A 769 8.83 28.61 -1.84
CA ILE A 769 9.81 29.13 -0.89
C ILE A 769 9.13 29.95 0.21
N ASP A 770 8.12 30.76 -0.12
CA ASP A 770 7.40 31.58 0.85
C ASP A 770 6.53 30.73 1.79
N ASP A 771 5.99 29.61 1.31
CA ASP A 771 5.22 28.67 2.14
C ASP A 771 6.14 27.81 3.04
N ALA A 772 7.30 27.38 2.55
CA ALA A 772 8.34 26.74 3.38
C ALA A 772 8.89 27.69 4.47
N LEU A 773 8.96 29.00 4.18
CA LEU A 773 9.36 30.04 5.15
C LEU A 773 8.27 30.31 6.20
N LYS A 774 6.98 30.19 5.85
CA LYS A 774 5.86 30.28 6.83
C LYS A 774 5.86 29.11 7.81
N GLU A 775 6.09 27.89 7.33
CA GLU A 775 6.18 26.68 8.18
C GLU A 775 7.45 26.61 9.05
N SER A 776 8.45 27.44 8.77
CA SER A 776 9.72 27.52 9.50
C SER A 776 9.85 28.80 10.35
N SER A 777 8.77 29.56 10.52
CA SER A 777 8.81 30.78 11.33
C SER A 777 9.22 30.48 12.77
N LEU A 778 10.45 30.88 13.12
CA LEU A 778 11.03 30.84 14.47
C LEU A 778 10.43 31.91 15.40
N GLN A 779 9.25 32.44 15.07
CA GLN A 779 8.60 33.54 15.79
C GLN A 779 7.78 33.07 17.01
N GLU A 780 7.65 31.76 17.24
CA GLU A 780 7.13 31.21 18.49
C GLU A 780 8.22 30.77 19.46
#